data_AF-A0AA43XL42-F1
#
_entry.id   AF-A0AA43XL42-F1
#
_cell.length_a   1.000
_cell.length_b   1.000
_cell.length_c   1.000
_cell.angle_alpha   90.00
_cell.angle_beta   90.00
_cell.angle_gamma   90.00
#
_symmetry.space_group_name_H-M   'P 1'
#
loop_
_entity.id
_entity.type
_entity.pdbx_description
1 polymer ?
#
loop_
_entity_poly.entity_id
_entity_poly.type
_entity_poly.pdbx_seq_one_letter_code
_entity_poly.pdbx_strand_id
1 'polypeptide(L)'
;MKKKICKALVAVMVLSAVVGGFLPVNQPGRISRAYIEDYDDRDFRLAGDNRFATAGEIAKRNGTTSKEVIIVRGDSVEGIPQVVDGLTASALAGARDAQILLVTKDRLPDTTEKIIKDLNATKATIVGGEAAVSRSVKEDLQSLGLSTERIEGSNRFETAAEVGLRVPAPRNNTAIIVNGNSEVDSLVAGPLAHRGYPILMVNNQRGTIPEATEKAIKSLHIDNLIIVGGTGVVSEELETDLNDMEGVTVKARYGGSNRVETSLSLASHPDFSNNSGVSLVNGGAYVDAVAASTLGKPVVYFTERGGINPDIQDYLFDKEELLAIGGEAVITDEVLQKATPAIGFRYYGSLHRRSPNIRRYETGFVHNTMNLLLTAQNHHSEGDFDKALKSYDLLLTQRDLLPDNMESVTTSSRQKALEREGIQTIQEALKEAEGITSVTSKFNAFAEGYSVYGWHGQYGSGYLKAAEDLLNWGLARHEDKSFDEAIGRYNMIIESSNQHELLDGLAGEARFYSSLANQRVVWNSQDLNMRFSRYRESFGDALGQQIQQNRHTVWSASDWKSPSEEDVAYYLNPQNFYIPNWLEEDRDPEFIQIASNTLRVREGPSTSNDILSIAYQEEIYPVKGESNGWFRIRKDGKDGWVAGSHVHRIGKNTGVSNVRVRVNTGTLNVRTGPSTNFQRIGTVSDGEEFTLREHKNGWHKIQYFGTEGWISGNFAEPVYDVPARTFQFLELQGLVPARASEINTLIDGDPNLTGYANTLRTAGRENNINELYLTVHALKESEGPNSVLLEGIEVTEVEGSSVAPTTVYNVFGIEANGTDPVQSGAEFAYEQGWTTKEAAILEGTKWISENFINHPRNPQDTLYKMRWDPGRNGKNPFSSNIKWADEIGARIHEAYRILDKESLHFDISVYKTRAWPVPGHTRISSPYGYRIHPITGDHRMHIGIDIPAPGGTPIVAAKAGRVTVSHYGASYGNWIEIDHGNGITTRYAHNSSNIAKVGDWVEKGETIALVGTTGSSTGNHLHFEVRHNNNHFDPLPWLQGN
;
A
#
# COMPACT_ATOMS: atom_id res chain seq x y z
N MET A 1 -32.70 -31.51 19.46
CA MET A 1 -32.43 -32.56 18.47
C MET A 1 -32.64 -31.99 17.07
N LYS A 2 -31.63 -32.07 16.19
CA LYS A 2 -31.64 -31.89 14.71
C LYS A 2 -32.22 -30.55 14.18
N LYS A 3 -31.48 -29.47 13.89
CA LYS A 3 -30.16 -29.24 13.25
C LYS A 3 -30.08 -29.67 11.77
N LYS A 4 -29.84 -28.68 10.89
CA LYS A 4 -29.13 -28.70 9.58
C LYS A 4 -29.90 -29.40 8.44
N ILE A 5 -30.01 -28.92 7.20
CA ILE A 5 -29.02 -28.32 6.27
C ILE A 5 -29.84 -27.52 5.22
N CYS A 6 -29.56 -26.21 5.06
CA CYS A 6 -29.86 -25.39 3.85
C CYS A 6 -29.47 -23.89 4.01
N LYS A 7 -28.85 -23.50 5.13
CA LYS A 7 -28.12 -22.23 5.26
C LYS A 7 -26.72 -22.51 5.75
N ALA A 8 -25.78 -22.69 4.82
CA ALA A 8 -24.34 -22.69 5.06
C ALA A 8 -23.60 -22.47 3.72
N LEU A 9 -23.56 -21.22 3.26
CA LEU A 9 -22.54 -20.76 2.31
C LEU A 9 -22.15 -19.28 2.49
N VAL A 10 -22.60 -18.63 3.57
CA VAL A 10 -22.12 -17.29 3.95
C VAL A 10 -21.92 -17.28 5.46
N ALA A 11 -20.68 -16.99 5.87
CA ALA A 11 -20.15 -16.81 7.24
C ALA A 11 -19.88 -18.08 8.08
N VAL A 12 -18.59 -18.44 8.25
CA VAL A 12 -17.79 -18.35 9.51
C VAL A 12 -16.33 -18.74 9.22
N MET A 13 -15.39 -17.79 9.28
CA MET A 13 -14.27 -17.77 10.24
C MET A 13 -13.43 -16.49 10.08
N VAL A 14 -13.53 -15.63 11.10
CA VAL A 14 -12.50 -14.67 11.51
C VAL A 14 -11.59 -15.42 12.50
N LEU A 15 -10.25 -15.36 12.34
CA LEU A 15 -9.28 -14.94 13.39
C LEU A 15 -7.80 -15.11 12.93
N SER A 16 -7.13 -13.96 12.79
CA SER A 16 -5.80 -13.61 13.36
C SER A 16 -4.46 -14.03 12.70
N ALA A 17 -3.88 -13.03 12.01
CA ALA A 17 -2.53 -12.42 12.18
C ALA A 17 -1.23 -13.22 11.91
N VAL A 18 -0.33 -12.69 11.05
CA VAL A 18 0.78 -11.75 11.41
C VAL A 18 1.41 -11.11 10.13
N VAL A 19 1.13 -9.80 9.98
CA VAL A 19 1.96 -8.63 9.57
C VAL A 19 2.55 -8.46 8.14
N GLY A 20 2.08 -7.40 7.44
CA GLY A 20 2.74 -6.72 6.30
C GLY A 20 1.83 -6.30 5.10
N GLY A 21 0.80 -5.46 5.27
CA GLY A 21 0.75 -4.12 4.66
C GLY A 21 0.11 -3.92 3.27
N PHE A 22 -1.18 -4.24 3.07
CA PHE A 22 -2.22 -3.47 2.32
C PHE A 22 -3.57 -4.14 2.66
N LEU A 23 -4.58 -3.33 2.96
CA LEU A 23 -5.84 -3.72 3.58
C LEU A 23 -6.87 -4.24 2.56
N PRO A 24 -7.65 -5.30 2.89
CA PRO A 24 -8.73 -5.77 2.04
C PRO A 24 -9.98 -4.91 2.18
N VAL A 25 -10.55 -4.56 1.04
CA VAL A 25 -11.87 -3.93 0.86
C VAL A 25 -12.95 -4.92 1.27
N ASN A 26 -13.83 -4.57 2.22
CA ASN A 26 -15.24 -4.98 2.21
C ASN A 26 -16.09 -4.22 3.25
N GLN A 27 -17.18 -3.62 2.73
CA GLN A 27 -18.36 -2.99 3.37
C GLN A 27 -18.28 -1.53 3.85
N PRO A 28 -19.41 -0.77 3.74
CA PRO A 28 -19.44 0.68 3.77
C PRO A 28 -19.28 1.24 5.19
N GLY A 29 -18.52 2.31 5.33
CA GLY A 29 -18.43 3.11 6.56
C GLY A 29 -17.28 2.78 7.52
N ARG A 30 -16.32 1.92 7.15
CA ARG A 30 -15.10 1.71 7.96
C ARG A 30 -13.86 1.89 7.11
N ILE A 31 -13.16 3.01 7.34
CA ILE A 31 -11.72 3.13 7.07
C ILE A 31 -11.08 1.87 7.69
N SER A 32 -10.31 1.13 6.91
CA SER A 32 -9.79 -0.18 7.31
C SER A 32 -9.10 -0.11 8.67
N ARG A 33 -9.64 -0.87 9.64
CA ARG A 33 -9.25 -0.85 11.06
C ARG A 33 -7.74 -0.93 11.29
N ALA A 34 -6.99 -1.63 10.42
CA ALA A 34 -5.55 -1.80 10.55
C ALA A 34 -4.68 -0.59 10.12
N TYR A 35 -5.24 0.46 9.50
CA TYR A 35 -4.53 1.72 9.23
C TYR A 35 -4.72 2.74 10.37
N ILE A 36 -5.78 2.58 11.17
CA ILE A 36 -6.07 3.43 12.34
C ILE A 36 -5.44 2.85 13.62
N GLU A 37 -5.13 1.56 13.67
CA GLU A 37 -4.55 0.90 14.87
C GLU A 37 -3.20 1.47 15.34
N ASP A 38 -2.44 2.19 14.48
CA ASP A 38 -1.19 2.87 14.86
C ASP A 38 -1.37 4.39 15.14
N TYR A 39 -2.53 4.98 14.79
CA TYR A 39 -2.87 6.35 15.19
C TYR A 39 -3.33 6.34 16.64
N ASP A 40 -2.70 7.14 17.47
CA ASP A 40 -2.96 7.12 18.91
C ASP A 40 -3.57 8.44 19.36
N ASP A 41 -4.90 8.45 19.43
CA ASP A 41 -5.69 9.55 19.99
C ASP A 41 -5.27 9.91 21.44
N ARG A 42 -4.53 9.02 22.13
CA ARG A 42 -3.95 9.30 23.45
C ARG A 42 -2.93 10.43 23.44
N ASP A 43 -2.33 10.80 22.31
CA ASP A 43 -1.38 11.93 22.26
C ASP A 43 -2.03 13.28 22.59
N PHE A 44 -3.34 13.42 22.33
CA PHE A 44 -4.09 14.62 22.65
C PHE A 44 -4.93 14.47 23.92
N ARG A 45 -4.87 13.32 24.60
CA ARG A 45 -5.76 12.99 25.72
C ARG A 45 -5.02 13.03 27.04
N LEU A 46 -5.65 13.63 28.05
CA LEU A 46 -5.19 13.62 29.43
C LEU A 46 -6.30 13.08 30.33
N ALA A 47 -6.15 11.83 30.77
CA ALA A 47 -7.20 11.10 31.46
C ALA A 47 -6.63 10.02 32.39
N GLY A 48 -7.35 9.76 33.49
CA GLY A 48 -7.21 8.54 34.27
C GLY A 48 -8.51 7.73 34.29
N ASP A 49 -8.51 6.61 35.02
CA ASP A 49 -9.67 5.69 35.10
C ASP A 49 -10.94 6.34 35.64
N ASN A 50 -10.81 7.47 36.34
CA ASN A 50 -11.89 8.26 36.88
C ASN A 50 -11.41 9.72 37.08
N ARG A 51 -12.33 10.62 37.42
CA ARG A 51 -12.05 12.05 37.66
C ARG A 51 -10.91 12.34 38.65
N PHE A 52 -10.74 11.51 39.68
CA PHE A 52 -9.67 11.67 40.67
C PHE A 52 -8.31 11.36 40.04
N ALA A 53 -8.25 10.30 39.24
CA ALA A 53 -7.05 9.95 38.47
C ALA A 53 -6.78 10.97 37.35
N THR A 54 -7.80 11.47 36.64
CA THR A 54 -7.66 12.54 35.64
C THR A 54 -7.06 13.81 36.25
N ALA A 55 -7.53 14.24 37.43
CA ALA A 55 -6.93 15.37 38.16
C ALA A 55 -5.44 15.13 38.49
N GLY A 56 -5.07 13.88 38.79
CA GLY A 56 -3.68 13.49 38.97
C GLY A 56 -2.81 13.59 37.73
N GLU A 57 -3.32 13.11 36.59
CA GLU A 57 -2.59 13.21 35.32
C GLU A 57 -2.44 14.68 34.89
N ILE A 58 -3.44 15.54 35.14
CA ILE A 58 -3.32 16.99 34.98
C ILE A 58 -2.21 17.57 35.85
N ALA A 59 -2.20 17.22 37.14
CA ALA A 59 -1.20 17.71 38.08
C ALA A 59 0.23 17.31 37.69
N LYS A 60 0.43 16.08 37.21
CA LYS A 60 1.72 15.59 36.71
C LYS A 60 2.15 16.29 35.41
N ARG A 61 1.21 16.54 34.50
CA ARG A 61 1.47 17.17 33.19
C ARG A 61 1.87 18.62 33.32
N ASN A 62 1.17 19.37 34.16
CA ASN A 62 1.43 20.80 34.37
C ASN A 62 2.82 21.02 34.98
N GLY A 63 3.24 20.12 35.87
CA GLY A 63 4.41 20.31 36.71
C GLY A 63 4.16 21.42 37.73
N THR A 64 4.79 21.33 38.90
CA THR A 64 4.74 22.40 39.90
C THR A 64 6.02 22.38 40.71
N THR A 65 6.46 23.57 41.15
CA THR A 65 7.53 23.69 42.15
C THR A 65 6.99 23.73 43.58
N SER A 66 5.67 23.98 43.71
CA SER A 66 4.98 24.03 44.98
C SER A 66 4.85 22.65 45.60
N LYS A 67 5.12 22.59 46.91
CA LYS A 67 4.81 21.41 47.74
C LYS A 67 3.42 21.51 48.37
N GLU A 68 2.60 22.43 47.88
CA GLU A 68 1.22 22.60 48.30
C GLU A 68 0.26 22.02 47.26
N VAL A 69 -0.75 21.28 47.72
CA VAL A 69 -1.90 20.84 46.92
C VAL A 69 -3.17 21.48 47.44
N ILE A 70 -4.11 21.79 46.54
CA ILE A 70 -5.43 22.30 46.89
C ILE A 70 -6.44 21.16 46.78
N ILE A 71 -7.17 20.91 47.85
CA ILE A 71 -8.12 19.81 47.99
C ILE A 71 -9.53 20.35 47.86
N VAL A 72 -10.26 19.82 46.88
CA VAL A 72 -11.65 20.19 46.60
C VAL A 72 -12.52 18.95 46.43
N ARG A 73 -13.81 19.08 46.74
CA ARG A 73 -14.79 18.02 46.53
C ARG A 73 -15.00 17.79 45.02
N GLY A 74 -15.07 16.53 44.60
CA GLY A 74 -15.19 16.13 43.19
C GLY A 74 -16.21 15.03 42.91
N ASP A 75 -16.89 14.47 43.90
CA ASP A 75 -17.91 13.43 43.72
C ASP A 75 -19.25 13.99 43.18
N SER A 76 -20.18 13.08 42.90
CA SER A 76 -21.54 13.40 42.45
C SER A 76 -22.55 12.83 43.45
N VAL A 77 -23.55 13.63 43.80
CA VAL A 77 -24.69 13.22 44.65
C VAL A 77 -25.93 13.20 43.78
N GLU A 78 -26.60 12.05 43.67
CA GLU A 78 -27.78 11.86 42.81
C GLU A 78 -27.54 12.28 41.34
N GLY A 79 -26.31 12.06 40.86
CA GLY A 79 -25.90 12.44 39.50
C GLY A 79 -25.51 13.92 39.33
N ILE A 80 -25.61 14.74 40.38
CA ILE A 80 -25.24 16.16 40.38
C ILE A 80 -23.79 16.31 40.91
N PRO A 81 -22.83 16.75 40.09
CA PRO A 81 -21.47 17.05 40.53
C PRO A 81 -21.39 18.09 41.66
N GLN A 82 -20.56 17.83 42.67
CA GLN A 82 -20.40 18.71 43.84
C GLN A 82 -19.05 19.44 43.80
N VAL A 83 -18.89 20.37 42.84
CA VAL A 83 -17.58 20.99 42.51
C VAL A 83 -17.55 22.52 42.61
N VAL A 84 -18.66 23.15 43.01
CA VAL A 84 -18.82 24.61 43.01
C VAL A 84 -17.79 25.33 43.85
N ASP A 85 -17.56 24.83 45.07
CA ASP A 85 -16.56 25.41 45.98
C ASP A 85 -15.15 25.30 45.36
N GLY A 86 -14.92 24.25 44.56
CA GLY A 86 -13.67 24.03 43.84
C GLY A 86 -13.43 24.96 42.65
N LEU A 87 -14.46 25.62 42.09
CA LEU A 87 -14.28 26.62 41.03
C LEU A 87 -13.38 27.77 41.51
N THR A 88 -13.70 28.30 42.68
CA THR A 88 -13.01 29.46 43.28
C THR A 88 -11.55 29.15 43.59
N ALA A 89 -11.23 27.88 43.84
CA ALA A 89 -9.88 27.40 44.09
C ALA A 89 -8.93 27.63 42.91
N SER A 90 -9.44 27.81 41.68
CA SER A 90 -8.62 28.03 40.48
C SER A 90 -7.70 29.25 40.61
N ALA A 91 -8.21 30.36 41.17
CA ALA A 91 -7.43 31.57 41.39
C ALA A 91 -6.34 31.37 42.46
N LEU A 92 -6.69 30.66 43.53
CA LEU A 92 -5.75 30.32 44.60
C LEU A 92 -4.65 29.37 44.10
N ALA A 93 -5.01 28.41 43.26
CA ALA A 93 -4.08 27.48 42.62
C ALA A 93 -3.03 28.23 41.81
N GLY A 94 -3.46 29.20 40.99
CA GLY A 94 -2.55 30.05 40.24
C GLY A 94 -1.65 30.91 41.13
N ALA A 95 -2.23 31.53 42.16
CA ALA A 95 -1.50 32.37 43.11
C ALA A 95 -0.41 31.61 43.89
N ARG A 96 -0.61 30.32 44.16
CA ARG A 96 0.28 29.49 44.99
C ARG A 96 1.11 28.49 44.18
N ASP A 97 1.04 28.53 42.84
CA ASP A 97 1.61 27.51 41.95
C ASP A 97 1.17 26.09 42.34
N ALA A 98 -0.01 25.93 42.92
CA ALA A 98 -0.47 24.67 43.52
C ALA A 98 -1.43 23.92 42.59
N GLN A 99 -1.38 22.58 42.62
CA GLN A 99 -2.28 21.75 41.82
C GLN A 99 -3.59 21.48 42.56
N ILE A 100 -4.70 21.37 41.83
CA ILE A 100 -6.02 21.04 42.38
C ILE A 100 -6.24 19.53 42.29
N LEU A 101 -6.46 18.90 43.43
CA LEU A 101 -6.77 17.48 43.55
C LEU A 101 -8.18 17.27 44.11
N LEU A 102 -8.83 16.22 43.60
CA LEU A 102 -10.22 15.91 43.93
C LEU A 102 -10.31 14.88 45.06
N VAL A 103 -11.31 15.04 45.93
CA VAL A 103 -11.69 14.08 46.98
C VAL A 103 -13.20 13.85 46.98
N THR A 104 -13.67 12.83 47.70
CA THR A 104 -15.09 12.76 48.04
C THR A 104 -15.34 13.51 49.35
N LYS A 105 -16.61 13.70 49.73
CA LYS A 105 -16.95 14.35 51.00
C LYS A 105 -16.25 13.72 52.22
N ASP A 106 -16.27 12.39 52.29
CA ASP A 106 -15.94 11.64 53.51
C ASP A 106 -14.77 10.67 53.31
N ARG A 107 -14.05 10.75 52.19
CA ARG A 107 -12.90 9.88 51.92
C ARG A 107 -11.86 10.56 51.04
N LEU A 108 -10.59 10.40 51.40
CA LEU A 108 -9.46 10.60 50.50
C LEU A 108 -9.32 9.37 49.58
N PRO A 109 -9.55 9.49 48.25
CA PRO A 109 -9.38 8.37 47.35
C PRO A 109 -7.91 7.91 47.29
N ASP A 110 -7.68 6.60 47.20
CA ASP A 110 -6.33 6.01 47.15
C ASP A 110 -5.50 6.56 45.98
N THR A 111 -6.16 6.89 44.85
CA THR A 111 -5.52 7.54 43.71
C THR A 111 -5.03 8.94 44.06
N THR A 112 -5.85 9.75 44.73
CA THR A 112 -5.49 11.09 45.20
C THR A 112 -4.35 11.03 46.21
N GLU A 113 -4.40 10.10 47.18
CA GLU A 113 -3.31 9.87 48.12
C GLU A 113 -2.00 9.56 47.40
N LYS A 114 -2.03 8.68 46.39
CA LYS A 114 -0.85 8.34 45.60
C LYS A 114 -0.28 9.57 44.89
N ILE A 115 -1.13 10.38 44.25
CA ILE A 115 -0.72 11.60 43.55
C ILE A 115 -0.07 12.60 44.53
N ILE A 116 -0.63 12.77 45.73
CA ILE A 116 -0.06 13.62 46.77
C ILE A 116 1.37 13.20 47.11
N LYS A 117 1.61 11.89 47.25
CA LYS A 117 2.95 11.32 47.48
C LYS A 117 3.87 11.53 46.28
N ASP A 118 3.39 11.27 45.07
CA ASP A 118 4.16 11.43 43.82
C ASP A 118 4.61 12.88 43.61
N LEU A 119 3.77 13.86 43.99
CA LEU A 119 4.10 15.29 43.97
C LEU A 119 5.01 15.74 45.13
N ASN A 120 5.33 14.85 46.08
CA ASN A 120 6.06 15.17 47.32
C ASN A 120 5.45 16.36 48.08
N ALA A 121 4.12 16.44 48.10
CA ALA A 121 3.42 17.53 48.75
C ALA A 121 3.58 17.46 50.28
N THR A 122 3.89 18.60 50.89
CA THR A 122 4.05 18.74 52.35
C THR A 122 2.93 19.58 52.97
N LYS A 123 2.11 20.24 52.14
CA LYS A 123 0.99 21.07 52.57
C LYS A 123 -0.25 20.76 51.74
N ALA A 124 -1.42 20.70 52.39
CA ALA A 124 -2.71 20.58 51.75
C ALA A 124 -3.64 21.72 52.19
N THR A 125 -4.24 22.43 51.23
CA THR A 125 -5.22 23.49 51.49
C THR A 125 -6.59 23.01 51.06
N ILE A 126 -7.49 22.82 52.03
CA ILE A 126 -8.85 22.34 51.80
C ILE A 126 -9.75 23.55 51.55
N VAL A 127 -10.44 23.59 50.41
CA VAL A 127 -11.41 24.63 50.07
C VAL A 127 -12.83 24.10 50.25
N GLY A 128 -13.64 24.84 51.01
CA GLY A 128 -14.99 24.47 51.40
C GLY A 128 -15.06 23.95 52.84
N GLY A 129 -16.25 24.09 53.44
CA GLY A 129 -16.47 23.67 54.82
C GLY A 129 -16.63 22.16 54.99
N GLU A 130 -16.87 21.71 56.22
CA GLU A 130 -17.01 20.27 56.53
C GLU A 130 -18.18 19.58 55.80
N ALA A 131 -19.17 20.34 55.34
CA ALA A 131 -20.25 19.83 54.50
C ALA A 131 -19.79 19.44 53.07
N ALA A 132 -18.72 20.08 52.59
CA ALA A 132 -18.11 19.81 51.29
C ALA A 132 -16.96 18.79 51.41
N VAL A 133 -16.01 19.05 52.32
CA VAL A 133 -14.89 18.14 52.59
C VAL A 133 -14.81 17.95 54.09
N SER A 134 -15.25 16.78 54.57
CA SER A 134 -15.41 16.52 56.00
C SER A 134 -14.08 16.53 56.77
N ARG A 135 -14.20 16.49 58.10
CA ARG A 135 -13.07 16.38 59.00
C ARG A 135 -12.24 15.10 58.78
N SER A 136 -12.88 13.99 58.38
CA SER A 136 -12.20 12.72 58.14
C SER A 136 -11.11 12.85 57.05
N VAL A 137 -11.43 13.50 55.93
CA VAL A 137 -10.47 13.74 54.84
C VAL A 137 -9.28 14.59 55.32
N LYS A 138 -9.52 15.56 56.19
CA LYS A 138 -8.44 16.36 56.81
C LYS A 138 -7.53 15.49 57.68
N GLU A 139 -8.10 14.60 58.47
CA GLU A 139 -7.36 13.67 59.33
C GLU A 139 -6.55 12.65 58.50
N ASP A 140 -7.11 12.18 57.37
CA ASP A 140 -6.40 11.34 56.39
C ASP A 140 -5.17 12.07 55.81
N LEU A 141 -5.33 13.32 55.37
CA LEU A 141 -4.23 14.15 54.84
C LEU A 141 -3.13 14.39 55.88
N GLN A 142 -3.50 14.64 57.14
CA GLN A 142 -2.54 14.80 58.24
C GLN A 142 -1.79 13.51 58.53
N SER A 143 -2.47 12.37 58.42
CA SER A 143 -1.86 11.04 58.60
C SER A 143 -0.81 10.72 57.54
N LEU A 144 -0.89 11.35 56.36
CA LEU A 144 0.15 11.32 55.32
C LEU A 144 1.33 12.24 55.61
N GLY A 145 1.31 13.00 56.71
CA GLY A 145 2.37 13.92 57.11
C GLY A 145 2.24 15.34 56.53
N LEU A 146 1.09 15.71 55.95
CA LEU A 146 0.89 17.04 55.40
C LEU A 146 0.42 18.03 56.47
N SER A 147 0.95 19.26 56.44
CA SER A 147 0.31 20.38 57.13
C SER A 147 -0.97 20.78 56.41
N THR A 148 -2.08 20.96 57.14
CA THR A 148 -3.39 21.27 56.53
C THR A 148 -3.89 22.67 56.86
N GLU A 149 -4.31 23.43 55.85
CA GLU A 149 -5.05 24.69 55.95
C GLU A 149 -6.50 24.45 55.47
N ARG A 150 -7.51 25.09 56.06
CA ARG A 150 -8.89 25.08 55.54
C ARG A 150 -9.35 26.51 55.26
N ILE A 151 -9.98 26.70 54.12
CA ILE A 151 -10.58 27.96 53.67
C ILE A 151 -12.07 27.70 53.47
N GLU A 152 -12.91 28.29 54.30
CA GLU A 152 -14.35 28.06 54.30
C GLU A 152 -15.11 29.33 54.70
N GLY A 153 -16.35 29.42 54.24
CA GLY A 153 -17.36 30.36 54.74
C GLY A 153 -18.65 29.61 55.08
N SER A 154 -19.65 30.32 55.62
CA SER A 154 -20.92 29.71 56.04
C SER A 154 -21.76 29.19 54.86
N ASN A 155 -21.45 29.66 53.65
CA ASN A 155 -22.05 29.26 52.39
C ASN A 155 -21.02 29.46 51.24
N ARG A 156 -21.41 29.10 50.01
CA ARG A 156 -20.54 29.20 48.83
C ARG A 156 -20.11 30.62 48.48
N PHE A 157 -20.94 31.63 48.75
CA PHE A 157 -20.63 33.04 48.46
C PHE A 157 -19.55 33.55 49.42
N GLU A 158 -19.68 33.25 50.71
CA GLU A 158 -18.65 33.56 51.71
C GLU A 158 -17.37 32.76 51.45
N THR A 159 -17.47 31.48 51.08
CA THR A 159 -16.29 30.67 50.73
C THR A 159 -15.55 31.27 49.53
N ALA A 160 -16.27 31.71 48.48
CA ALA A 160 -15.67 32.38 47.32
C ALA A 160 -14.94 33.67 47.72
N ALA A 161 -15.55 34.50 48.56
CA ALA A 161 -14.93 35.71 49.10
C ALA A 161 -13.65 35.39 49.89
N GLU A 162 -13.69 34.41 50.79
CA GLU A 162 -12.54 33.98 51.59
C GLU A 162 -11.39 33.41 50.74
N VAL A 163 -11.71 32.64 49.70
CA VAL A 163 -10.70 32.16 48.74
C VAL A 163 -10.11 33.35 47.97
N GLY A 164 -10.95 34.29 47.51
CA GLY A 164 -10.52 35.50 46.82
C GLY A 164 -9.55 36.35 47.65
N LEU A 165 -9.82 36.53 48.94
CA LEU A 165 -8.96 37.26 49.89
C LEU A 165 -7.55 36.65 50.04
N ARG A 166 -7.36 35.39 49.64
CA ARG A 166 -6.07 34.68 49.69
C ARG A 166 -5.32 34.72 48.35
N VAL A 167 -5.88 35.36 47.34
CA VAL A 167 -5.20 35.67 46.07
C VAL A 167 -4.45 37.01 46.26
N PRO A 168 -3.12 37.00 46.37
CA PRO A 168 -2.34 38.20 46.58
C PRO A 168 -2.34 39.07 45.33
N ALA A 169 -2.67 40.36 45.48
CA ALA A 169 -2.67 41.37 44.41
C ALA A 169 -3.43 40.94 43.14
N PRO A 170 -4.78 41.01 43.15
CA PRO A 170 -5.60 40.70 41.99
C PRO A 170 -5.10 41.38 40.71
N ARG A 171 -4.96 40.61 39.64
CA ARG A 171 -4.44 41.11 38.37
C ARG A 171 -5.29 42.28 37.88
N ASN A 172 -4.65 43.42 37.64
CA ASN A 172 -5.29 44.67 37.20
C ASN A 172 -6.48 45.10 38.10
N ASN A 173 -6.42 44.83 39.41
CA ASN A 173 -7.53 45.10 40.34
C ASN A 173 -8.87 44.54 39.82
N THR A 174 -8.83 43.36 39.18
CA THR A 174 -9.98 42.78 38.46
C THR A 174 -10.46 41.50 39.12
N ALA A 175 -11.78 41.34 39.28
CA ALA A 175 -12.40 40.11 39.73
C ALA A 175 -13.36 39.52 38.68
N ILE A 176 -13.49 38.20 38.67
CA ILE A 176 -14.47 37.51 37.83
C ILE A 176 -15.75 37.31 38.63
N ILE A 177 -16.88 37.75 38.07
CA ILE A 177 -18.21 37.57 38.61
C ILE A 177 -18.88 36.38 37.92
N VAL A 178 -19.35 35.44 38.74
CA VAL A 178 -20.14 34.29 38.30
C VAL A 178 -21.41 34.13 39.15
N ASN A 179 -22.39 33.39 38.64
CA ASN A 179 -23.60 33.09 39.41
C ASN A 179 -23.37 31.87 40.31
N GLY A 180 -23.48 32.06 41.63
CA GLY A 180 -23.32 30.98 42.60
C GLY A 180 -24.41 29.90 42.53
N ASN A 181 -25.53 30.15 41.82
CA ASN A 181 -26.66 29.22 41.68
C ASN A 181 -26.70 28.48 40.33
N SER A 182 -25.89 28.88 39.33
CA SER A 182 -25.85 28.26 38.00
C SER A 182 -24.44 27.76 37.71
N GLU A 183 -24.21 26.50 38.02
CA GLU A 183 -22.87 26.00 38.35
C GLU A 183 -22.02 25.65 37.11
N VAL A 184 -22.63 25.32 35.97
CA VAL A 184 -21.92 24.70 34.84
C VAL A 184 -21.25 25.72 33.92
N ASP A 185 -21.93 26.83 33.65
CA ASP A 185 -21.43 27.88 32.75
C ASP A 185 -20.28 28.67 33.39
N SER A 186 -20.18 28.65 34.73
CA SER A 186 -19.16 29.36 35.49
C SER A 186 -17.82 28.63 35.54
N LEU A 187 -17.79 27.32 35.30
CA LEU A 187 -16.57 26.52 35.41
C LEU A 187 -15.50 26.86 34.35
N VAL A 188 -15.92 27.41 33.20
CA VAL A 188 -15.01 27.91 32.16
C VAL A 188 -14.18 29.10 32.63
N ALA A 189 -14.58 29.78 33.72
CA ALA A 189 -13.82 30.88 34.30
C ALA A 189 -12.51 30.43 34.96
N GLY A 190 -12.38 29.15 35.33
CA GLY A 190 -11.24 28.62 36.08
C GLY A 190 -9.88 28.97 35.48
N PRO A 191 -9.60 28.68 34.20
CA PRO A 191 -8.31 29.01 33.59
C PRO A 191 -7.99 30.51 33.49
N LEU A 192 -9.01 31.37 33.38
CA LEU A 192 -8.78 32.81 33.48
C LEU A 192 -8.44 33.16 34.93
N ALA A 193 -9.22 32.67 35.88
CA ALA A 193 -8.99 32.88 37.32
C ALA A 193 -7.59 32.45 37.77
N HIS A 194 -7.09 31.34 37.24
CA HIS A 194 -5.73 30.83 37.47
C HIS A 194 -4.63 31.85 37.08
N ARG A 195 -4.91 32.83 36.22
CA ARG A 195 -3.96 33.94 35.92
C ARG A 195 -3.96 35.06 36.97
N GLY A 196 -4.62 34.86 38.11
CA GLY A 196 -4.63 35.81 39.23
C GLY A 196 -5.89 36.68 39.32
N TYR A 197 -7.01 36.24 38.73
CA TYR A 197 -8.30 36.91 38.90
C TYR A 197 -9.16 36.16 39.92
N PRO A 198 -9.45 36.72 41.10
CA PRO A 198 -10.33 36.08 42.07
C PRO A 198 -11.74 35.89 41.49
N ILE A 199 -12.36 34.74 41.78
CA ILE A 199 -13.75 34.46 41.42
C ILE A 199 -14.64 34.85 42.61
N LEU A 200 -15.57 35.77 42.38
CA LEU A 200 -16.59 36.16 43.32
C LEU A 200 -17.98 35.79 42.78
N MET A 201 -18.90 35.48 43.68
CA MET A 201 -20.20 34.93 43.32
C MET A 201 -21.34 35.92 43.61
N VAL A 202 -22.30 35.98 42.69
CA VAL A 202 -23.56 36.71 42.87
C VAL A 202 -24.75 35.75 42.86
N ASN A 203 -25.89 36.19 43.40
CA ASN A 203 -27.10 35.37 43.49
C ASN A 203 -28.17 35.88 42.52
N ASN A 204 -28.14 35.36 41.28
CA ASN A 204 -29.09 35.80 40.25
C ASN A 204 -30.54 35.36 40.55
N GLN A 205 -30.73 34.19 41.19
CA GLN A 205 -32.08 33.71 41.53
C GLN A 205 -32.81 34.66 42.49
N ARG A 206 -32.05 35.42 43.29
CA ARG A 206 -32.57 36.44 44.20
C ARG A 206 -32.39 37.86 43.68
N GLY A 207 -31.70 38.05 42.55
CA GLY A 207 -31.31 39.38 42.05
C GLY A 207 -30.49 40.17 43.08
N THR A 208 -29.54 39.52 43.77
CA THR A 208 -28.79 40.17 44.86
C THR A 208 -27.29 39.94 44.76
N ILE A 209 -26.52 40.97 45.15
CA ILE A 209 -25.10 40.88 45.44
C ILE A 209 -24.95 40.49 46.92
N PRO A 210 -24.35 39.34 47.26
CA PRO A 210 -24.14 38.97 48.66
C PRO A 210 -23.20 39.95 49.37
N GLU A 211 -23.46 40.24 50.65
CA GLU A 211 -22.62 41.14 51.48
C GLU A 211 -21.13 40.70 51.49
N ALA A 212 -20.88 39.39 51.52
CA ALA A 212 -19.53 38.84 51.46
C ALA A 212 -18.79 39.21 50.16
N THR A 213 -19.51 39.25 49.04
CA THR A 213 -18.98 39.64 47.73
C THR A 213 -18.65 41.13 47.70
N GLU A 214 -19.53 41.99 48.19
CA GLU A 214 -19.26 43.44 48.29
C GLU A 214 -18.05 43.74 49.17
N LYS A 215 -17.95 43.05 50.32
CA LYS A 215 -16.83 43.20 51.25
C LYS A 215 -15.52 42.73 50.63
N ALA A 216 -15.54 41.64 49.86
CA ALA A 216 -14.38 41.14 49.15
C ALA A 216 -13.91 42.14 48.08
N ILE A 217 -14.81 42.69 47.27
CA ILE A 217 -14.50 43.72 46.26
C ILE A 217 -13.75 44.89 46.90
N LYS A 218 -14.27 45.42 48.02
CA LYS A 218 -13.63 46.52 48.77
C LYS A 218 -12.28 46.12 49.35
N SER A 219 -12.21 44.96 50.02
CA SER A 219 -11.00 44.51 50.73
C SER A 219 -9.86 44.16 49.78
N LEU A 220 -10.18 43.64 48.60
CA LEU A 220 -9.23 43.32 47.52
C LEU A 220 -8.88 44.52 46.64
N HIS A 221 -9.55 45.66 46.84
CA HIS A 221 -9.36 46.89 46.05
C HIS A 221 -9.63 46.64 44.56
N ILE A 222 -10.79 46.02 44.28
CA ILE A 222 -11.22 45.69 42.92
C ILE A 222 -11.94 46.89 42.31
N ASP A 223 -11.41 47.37 41.19
CA ASP A 223 -11.99 48.48 40.42
C ASP A 223 -12.68 47.97 39.14
N ASN A 224 -12.36 46.73 38.73
CA ASN A 224 -12.78 46.16 37.45
C ASN A 224 -13.46 44.79 37.65
N LEU A 225 -14.55 44.55 36.94
CA LEU A 225 -15.27 43.27 36.97
C LEU A 225 -15.37 42.65 35.58
N ILE A 226 -15.28 41.32 35.53
CA ILE A 226 -15.56 40.52 34.33
C ILE A 226 -16.70 39.58 34.63
N ILE A 227 -17.81 39.68 33.91
CA ILE A 227 -18.93 38.75 34.08
C ILE A 227 -18.73 37.54 33.16
N VAL A 228 -18.84 36.32 33.71
CA VAL A 228 -18.86 35.08 32.93
C VAL A 228 -20.25 34.45 33.02
N GLY A 229 -20.94 34.41 31.88
CA GLY A 229 -22.31 33.97 31.72
C GLY A 229 -23.19 34.98 30.97
N GLY A 230 -24.17 34.47 30.21
CA GLY A 230 -25.18 35.30 29.55
C GLY A 230 -26.13 36.00 30.53
N THR A 231 -27.03 36.83 30.02
CA THR A 231 -27.99 37.61 30.82
C THR A 231 -28.99 36.75 31.58
N GLY A 232 -29.27 35.52 31.12
CA GLY A 232 -30.06 34.53 31.87
C GLY A 232 -29.35 33.98 33.12
N VAL A 233 -28.02 34.09 33.19
CA VAL A 233 -27.20 33.58 34.31
C VAL A 233 -26.83 34.69 35.28
N VAL A 234 -26.47 35.87 34.77
CA VAL A 234 -26.26 37.11 35.54
C VAL A 234 -27.06 38.20 34.84
N SER A 235 -28.18 38.64 35.43
CA SER A 235 -29.11 39.58 34.80
C SER A 235 -28.48 40.94 34.48
N GLU A 236 -29.10 41.67 33.55
CA GLU A 236 -28.71 43.06 33.25
C GLU A 236 -28.94 43.98 34.46
N GLU A 237 -29.97 43.71 35.26
CA GLU A 237 -30.23 44.41 36.53
C GLU A 237 -29.06 44.21 37.50
N LEU A 238 -28.59 42.97 37.67
CA LEU A 238 -27.47 42.68 38.57
C LEU A 238 -26.14 43.23 38.05
N GLU A 239 -25.96 43.30 36.73
CA GLU A 239 -24.83 44.02 36.12
C GLU A 239 -24.91 45.54 36.35
N THR A 240 -26.12 46.10 36.35
CA THR A 240 -26.34 47.52 36.69
C THR A 240 -25.99 47.76 38.15
N ASP A 241 -26.49 46.93 39.06
CA ASP A 241 -26.17 47.02 40.49
C ASP A 241 -24.66 46.93 40.77
N LEU A 242 -23.95 46.06 40.04
CA LEU A 242 -22.48 45.94 40.15
C LEU A 242 -21.74 47.18 39.65
N ASN A 243 -22.25 47.86 38.63
CA ASN A 243 -21.68 49.11 38.11
C ASN A 243 -22.02 50.32 38.99
N ASP A 244 -23.14 50.27 39.73
CA ASP A 244 -23.53 51.34 40.65
C ASP A 244 -22.71 51.33 41.96
N MET A 245 -21.92 50.28 42.21
CA MET A 245 -20.96 50.24 43.31
C MET A 245 -19.86 51.28 43.13
N GLU A 246 -19.62 52.09 44.17
CA GLU A 246 -18.61 53.16 44.14
C GLU A 246 -17.22 52.64 43.77
N GLY A 247 -16.64 53.18 42.69
CA GLY A 247 -15.28 52.88 42.23
C GLY A 247 -15.14 51.59 41.40
N VAL A 248 -16.24 50.89 41.10
CA VAL A 248 -16.24 49.60 40.40
C VAL A 248 -16.79 49.76 38.98
N THR A 249 -16.28 49.00 38.02
CA THR A 249 -16.82 48.97 36.65
C THR A 249 -16.73 47.59 36.04
N VAL A 250 -17.84 47.13 35.45
CA VAL A 250 -17.86 45.93 34.61
C VAL A 250 -17.20 46.24 33.26
N LYS A 251 -16.06 45.61 32.99
CA LYS A 251 -15.26 45.84 31.77
C LYS A 251 -15.67 44.97 30.60
N ALA A 252 -16.16 43.77 30.88
CA ALA A 252 -16.54 42.81 29.86
C ALA A 252 -17.53 41.79 30.42
N ARG A 253 -18.37 41.28 29.52
CA ARG A 253 -19.22 40.11 29.74
C ARG A 253 -18.88 39.07 28.68
N TYR A 254 -18.58 37.86 29.13
CA TYR A 254 -18.33 36.69 28.28
C TYR A 254 -19.45 35.68 28.50
N GLY A 255 -20.36 35.57 27.54
CA GLY A 255 -21.55 34.72 27.64
C GLY A 255 -22.15 34.44 26.28
N GLY A 256 -22.83 33.30 26.15
CA GLY A 256 -23.57 32.92 24.95
C GLY A 256 -24.88 32.22 25.27
N SER A 257 -25.57 31.72 24.25
CA SER A 257 -26.87 31.06 24.36
C SER A 257 -26.79 29.70 25.07
N ASN A 258 -25.60 29.13 25.10
CA ASN A 258 -25.29 27.87 25.76
C ASN A 258 -23.84 27.88 26.28
N ARG A 259 -23.44 26.78 26.93
CA ARG A 259 -22.11 26.63 27.54
C ARG A 259 -20.96 26.55 26.54
N VAL A 260 -21.22 26.07 25.32
CA VAL A 260 -20.22 26.00 24.25
C VAL A 260 -19.88 27.43 23.81
N GLU A 261 -20.89 28.22 23.47
CA GLU A 261 -20.73 29.64 23.09
C GLU A 261 -20.11 30.46 24.22
N THR A 262 -20.51 30.24 25.47
CA THR A 262 -19.91 30.91 26.64
C THR A 262 -18.42 30.56 26.76
N SER A 263 -18.05 29.29 26.55
CA SER A 263 -16.66 28.85 26.59
C SER A 263 -15.81 29.46 25.47
N LEU A 264 -16.33 29.52 24.23
CA LEU A 264 -15.65 30.13 23.09
C LEU A 264 -15.52 31.65 23.25
N SER A 265 -16.57 32.31 23.76
CA SER A 265 -16.55 33.73 24.08
C SER A 265 -15.45 34.04 25.09
N LEU A 266 -15.37 33.32 26.21
CA LEU A 266 -14.31 33.53 27.20
C LEU A 266 -12.92 33.18 26.68
N ALA A 267 -12.82 32.17 25.81
CA ALA A 267 -11.56 31.77 25.19
C ALA A 267 -10.96 32.84 24.26
N SER A 268 -11.73 33.88 23.90
CA SER A 268 -11.28 35.08 23.19
C SER A 268 -10.69 36.17 24.08
N HIS A 269 -10.70 35.99 25.41
CA HIS A 269 -10.17 36.98 26.35
C HIS A 269 -8.70 37.34 26.02
N PRO A 270 -8.27 38.62 26.08
CA PRO A 270 -6.92 39.05 25.71
C PRO A 270 -5.78 38.30 26.42
N ASP A 271 -6.00 37.84 27.65
CA ASP A 271 -5.01 37.04 28.40
C ASP A 271 -4.78 35.62 27.83
N PHE A 272 -5.60 35.17 26.88
CA PHE A 272 -5.39 33.96 26.08
C PHE A 272 -4.84 34.25 24.67
N SER A 273 -4.64 35.52 24.29
CA SER A 273 -4.21 35.89 22.92
C SER A 273 -2.88 35.26 22.49
N ASN A 274 -1.94 35.13 23.42
CA ASN A 274 -0.64 34.47 23.19
C ASN A 274 -0.67 32.96 23.50
N ASN A 275 -1.84 32.38 23.79
CA ASN A 275 -1.96 30.96 24.12
C ASN A 275 -2.31 30.15 22.87
N SER A 276 -1.33 29.37 22.40
CA SER A 276 -1.53 28.44 21.29
C SER A 276 -2.16 27.11 21.70
N GLY A 277 -2.31 26.85 23.00
CA GLY A 277 -2.93 25.64 23.55
C GLY A 277 -4.39 25.82 23.99
N VAL A 278 -5.13 24.71 24.04
CA VAL A 278 -6.53 24.67 24.48
C VAL A 278 -6.85 23.36 25.20
N SER A 279 -7.71 23.43 26.21
CA SER A 279 -8.25 22.27 26.92
C SER A 279 -9.68 21.99 26.44
N LEU A 280 -9.92 20.84 25.83
CA LEU A 280 -11.25 20.42 25.38
C LEU A 280 -11.91 19.53 26.44
N VAL A 281 -13.11 19.90 26.89
CA VAL A 281 -13.80 19.21 27.98
C VAL A 281 -15.25 18.93 27.60
N ASN A 282 -15.79 17.77 27.99
CA ASN A 282 -17.20 17.47 27.78
C ASN A 282 -18.05 18.33 28.72
N GLY A 283 -18.88 19.21 28.16
CA GLY A 283 -19.74 20.11 28.89
C GLY A 283 -20.82 19.43 29.73
N GLY A 284 -21.11 18.14 29.52
CA GLY A 284 -21.98 17.30 30.36
C GLY A 284 -21.26 16.54 31.48
N ALA A 285 -19.93 16.41 31.40
CA ALA A 285 -19.08 15.73 32.39
C ALA A 285 -17.95 16.68 32.88
N TYR A 286 -18.34 17.91 33.19
CA TYR A 286 -17.49 19.09 33.40
C TYR A 286 -16.61 19.09 34.67
N VAL A 287 -16.66 18.06 35.51
CA VAL A 287 -15.86 18.01 36.76
C VAL A 287 -14.37 18.12 36.46
N ASP A 288 -13.94 17.50 35.37
CA ASP A 288 -12.54 17.50 34.96
C ASP A 288 -12.05 18.92 34.56
N ALA A 289 -12.96 19.85 34.25
CA ALA A 289 -12.63 21.25 33.96
C ALA A 289 -12.02 21.99 35.17
N VAL A 290 -12.37 21.59 36.39
CA VAL A 290 -11.86 22.24 37.62
C VAL A 290 -10.37 22.01 37.77
N ALA A 291 -9.92 20.76 37.65
CA ALA A 291 -8.48 20.46 37.68
C ALA A 291 -7.77 21.03 36.45
N ALA A 292 -8.42 21.00 35.27
CA ALA A 292 -7.86 21.53 34.03
C ALA A 292 -7.59 23.05 34.08
N SER A 293 -8.23 23.79 34.99
CA SER A 293 -7.96 25.22 35.21
C SER A 293 -6.48 25.51 35.51
N THR A 294 -5.80 24.57 36.17
CA THR A 294 -4.39 24.68 36.54
C THR A 294 -3.44 24.69 35.34
N LEU A 295 -3.86 24.16 34.18
CA LEU A 295 -3.08 24.21 32.95
C LEU A 295 -2.96 25.65 32.40
N GLY A 296 -3.77 26.59 32.89
CA GLY A 296 -3.82 27.96 32.41
C GLY A 296 -4.24 28.09 30.94
N LYS A 297 -4.76 27.02 30.31
CA LYS A 297 -5.25 27.03 28.92
C LYS A 297 -6.74 27.32 28.88
N PRO A 298 -7.24 28.04 27.86
CA PRO A 298 -8.68 28.23 27.72
C PRO A 298 -9.37 26.86 27.68
N VAL A 299 -10.46 26.73 28.44
CA VAL A 299 -11.30 25.53 28.46
C VAL A 299 -12.45 25.76 27.49
N VAL A 300 -12.56 24.89 26.49
CA VAL A 300 -13.64 24.89 25.51
C VAL A 300 -14.53 23.67 25.74
N TYR A 301 -15.84 23.90 25.80
CA TYR A 301 -16.82 22.84 25.98
C TYR A 301 -17.37 22.32 24.67
N PHE A 302 -17.70 21.03 24.64
CA PHE A 302 -18.57 20.43 23.62
C PHE A 302 -19.72 19.66 24.30
N THR A 303 -20.86 19.50 23.62
CA THR A 303 -22.09 18.94 24.23
C THR A 303 -22.76 17.82 23.45
N GLU A 304 -22.27 17.45 22.26
CA GLU A 304 -22.96 16.50 21.39
C GLU A 304 -22.48 15.05 21.56
N ARG A 305 -23.42 14.10 21.61
CA ARG A 305 -23.11 12.69 21.38
C ARG A 305 -22.91 12.49 19.87
N GLY A 306 -21.65 12.46 19.43
CA GLY A 306 -21.26 12.14 18.05
C GLY A 306 -20.72 13.29 17.20
N GLY A 307 -20.43 14.47 17.78
CA GLY A 307 -19.97 15.62 17.00
C GLY A 307 -19.24 16.70 17.80
N ILE A 308 -18.43 17.49 17.09
CA ILE A 308 -17.86 18.76 17.56
C ILE A 308 -18.50 19.87 16.72
N ASN A 309 -18.91 20.96 17.36
CA ASN A 309 -19.55 22.09 16.68
C ASN A 309 -18.54 22.74 15.69
N PRO A 310 -18.94 23.11 14.45
CA PRO A 310 -18.09 23.85 13.50
C PRO A 310 -17.38 25.07 14.10
N ASP A 311 -18.03 25.84 14.97
CA ASP A 311 -17.42 27.00 15.64
C ASP A 311 -16.22 26.60 16.52
N ILE A 312 -16.27 25.41 17.11
CA ILE A 312 -15.14 24.85 17.86
C ILE A 312 -14.04 24.44 16.87
N GLN A 313 -14.37 23.80 15.74
CA GLN A 313 -13.36 23.43 14.74
C GLN A 313 -12.62 24.65 14.21
N ASP A 314 -13.35 25.74 13.93
CA ASP A 314 -12.80 27.02 13.50
C ASP A 314 -11.85 27.60 14.57
N TYR A 315 -12.27 27.58 15.84
CA TYR A 315 -11.44 28.05 16.95
C TYR A 315 -10.16 27.20 17.11
N LEU A 316 -10.26 25.88 16.93
CA LEU A 316 -9.14 24.94 17.03
C LEU A 316 -8.17 25.02 15.85
N PHE A 317 -8.62 25.50 14.69
CA PHE A 317 -7.82 25.51 13.46
C PHE A 317 -6.46 26.20 13.60
N ASP A 318 -6.40 27.32 14.35
CA ASP A 318 -5.18 28.10 14.55
C ASP A 318 -4.40 27.72 15.83
N LYS A 319 -4.83 26.68 16.55
CA LYS A 319 -4.16 26.23 17.78
C LYS A 319 -3.01 25.29 17.47
N GLU A 320 -2.00 25.28 18.33
CA GLU A 320 -0.83 24.39 18.20
C GLU A 320 -0.94 23.15 19.09
N GLU A 321 -1.72 23.22 20.17
CA GLU A 321 -1.85 22.12 21.13
C GLU A 321 -3.29 21.96 21.60
N LEU A 322 -3.78 20.71 21.59
CA LEU A 322 -5.06 20.30 22.17
C LEU A 322 -4.82 19.33 23.32
N LEU A 323 -5.45 19.58 24.45
CA LEU A 323 -5.54 18.64 25.56
C LEU A 323 -7.01 18.30 25.82
N ALA A 324 -7.44 17.14 25.37
CA ALA A 324 -8.74 16.58 25.68
C ALA A 324 -8.73 15.99 27.09
N ILE A 325 -9.51 16.60 27.98
CA ILE A 325 -9.51 16.25 29.40
C ILE A 325 -10.64 15.26 29.69
N GLY A 326 -10.26 14.02 29.99
CA GLY A 326 -11.19 12.93 30.30
C GLY A 326 -11.04 11.72 29.38
N GLY A 327 -11.46 10.56 29.88
CA GLY A 327 -11.35 9.28 29.19
C GLY A 327 -12.31 9.11 28.01
N GLU A 328 -12.19 7.99 27.29
CA GLU A 328 -13.00 7.67 26.09
C GLU A 328 -14.51 7.70 26.38
N ALA A 329 -14.92 7.34 27.61
CA ALA A 329 -16.32 7.35 28.03
C ALA A 329 -16.99 8.73 28.02
N VAL A 330 -16.19 9.81 28.12
CA VAL A 330 -16.69 11.20 28.12
C VAL A 330 -16.24 11.98 26.90
N ILE A 331 -15.09 11.66 26.30
CA ILE A 331 -14.64 12.22 25.03
C ILE A 331 -14.31 11.06 24.12
N THR A 332 -15.20 10.70 23.19
CA THR A 332 -14.97 9.58 22.28
C THR A 332 -13.85 9.90 21.29
N ASP A 333 -13.22 8.87 20.73
CA ASP A 333 -12.20 9.03 19.69
C ASP A 333 -12.76 9.73 18.44
N GLU A 334 -14.05 9.54 18.13
CA GLU A 334 -14.71 10.28 17.05
C GLU A 334 -14.71 11.80 17.28
N VAL A 335 -14.89 12.25 18.53
CA VAL A 335 -14.82 13.67 18.87
C VAL A 335 -13.40 14.19 18.67
N LEU A 336 -12.38 13.42 19.07
CA LEU A 336 -10.98 13.79 18.88
C LEU A 336 -10.60 13.89 17.40
N GLN A 337 -10.98 12.89 16.59
CA GLN A 337 -10.69 12.88 15.16
C GLN A 337 -11.27 14.10 14.42
N LYS A 338 -12.41 14.62 14.89
CA LYS A 338 -13.00 15.86 14.35
C LYS A 338 -12.40 17.14 14.95
N ALA A 339 -11.77 17.07 16.12
CA ALA A 339 -11.16 18.21 16.81
C ALA A 339 -9.69 18.46 16.42
N THR A 340 -8.97 17.40 16.04
CA THR A 340 -7.53 17.45 15.80
C THR A 340 -7.05 17.71 14.37
N PRO A 341 -7.84 17.75 13.27
CA PRO A 341 -7.26 17.70 11.92
C PRO A 341 -6.10 18.69 11.65
N ALA A 342 -6.29 19.98 11.94
CA ALA A 342 -5.24 20.99 11.74
C ALA A 342 -4.07 20.86 12.75
N ILE A 343 -4.39 20.58 14.02
CA ILE A 343 -3.43 20.46 15.12
C ILE A 343 -2.56 19.21 14.92
N GLY A 344 -3.19 18.07 14.66
CA GLY A 344 -2.58 16.78 14.40
C GLY A 344 -1.77 16.77 13.12
N PHE A 345 -2.23 17.45 12.05
CA PHE A 345 -1.44 17.62 10.83
C PHE A 345 -0.09 18.31 11.13
N ARG A 346 -0.11 19.41 11.89
CA ARG A 346 1.11 20.10 12.33
C ARG A 346 1.96 19.24 13.26
N TYR A 347 1.34 18.63 14.27
CA TYR A 347 2.02 17.84 15.30
C TYR A 347 2.73 16.62 14.70
N TYR A 348 1.99 15.75 14.01
CA TYR A 348 2.53 14.54 13.44
C TYR A 348 3.47 14.80 12.27
N GLY A 349 3.23 15.83 11.46
CA GLY A 349 4.16 16.22 10.42
C GLY A 349 5.51 16.67 10.96
N SER A 350 5.50 17.44 12.06
CA SER A 350 6.72 17.82 12.77
C SER A 350 7.48 16.64 13.38
N LEU A 351 6.76 15.64 13.92
CA LEU A 351 7.35 14.41 14.46
C LEU A 351 7.89 13.50 13.36
N HIS A 352 7.13 13.30 12.29
CA HIS A 352 7.52 12.50 11.15
C HIS A 352 8.78 13.05 10.48
N ARG A 353 8.85 14.37 10.29
CA ARG A 353 10.07 15.03 9.78
C ARG A 353 11.30 14.81 10.68
N ARG A 354 11.12 14.80 12.00
CA ARG A 354 12.20 14.55 12.98
C ARG A 354 12.56 13.08 13.11
N SER A 355 11.65 12.17 12.79
CA SER A 355 11.79 10.73 13.02
C SER A 355 10.99 9.92 11.98
N PRO A 356 11.46 9.87 10.73
CA PRO A 356 10.69 9.31 9.61
C PRO A 356 10.47 7.79 9.71
N ASN A 357 11.35 7.08 10.42
CA ASN A 357 11.28 5.63 10.58
C ASN A 357 10.21 5.16 11.59
N ILE A 358 9.51 6.09 12.27
CA ILE A 358 8.45 5.75 13.22
C ILE A 358 7.10 5.77 12.50
N ARG A 359 6.61 4.58 12.17
CA ARG A 359 5.36 4.34 11.43
C ARG A 359 4.14 5.05 12.00
N ARG A 360 4.04 5.12 13.34
CA ARG A 360 2.98 5.86 14.03
C ARG A 360 2.91 7.34 13.62
N TYR A 361 4.06 7.98 13.39
CA TYR A 361 4.08 9.41 13.03
C TYR A 361 3.63 9.64 11.59
N GLU A 362 4.05 8.78 10.68
CA GLU A 362 3.55 8.77 9.30
C GLU A 362 2.03 8.52 9.29
N THR A 363 1.57 7.50 10.02
CA THR A 363 0.16 7.13 10.11
C THR A 363 -0.69 8.27 10.66
N GLY A 364 -0.24 8.91 11.75
CA GLY A 364 -0.92 10.07 12.33
C GLY A 364 -0.90 11.29 11.42
N PHE A 365 0.18 11.51 10.68
CA PHE A 365 0.25 12.57 9.68
C PHE A 365 -0.79 12.34 8.56
N VAL A 366 -0.75 11.18 7.91
CA VAL A 366 -1.69 10.82 6.83
C VAL A 366 -3.15 10.88 7.30
N HIS A 367 -3.45 10.38 8.50
CA HIS A 367 -4.80 10.43 9.07
C HIS A 367 -5.32 11.87 9.21
N ASN A 368 -4.51 12.77 9.78
CA ASN A 368 -4.91 14.16 9.96
C ASN A 368 -4.93 14.94 8.64
N THR A 369 -4.06 14.61 7.69
CA THR A 369 -4.10 15.12 6.31
C THR A 369 -5.44 14.80 5.66
N MET A 370 -5.90 13.55 5.74
CA MET A 370 -7.19 13.12 5.19
C MET A 370 -8.36 13.88 5.81
N ASN A 371 -8.40 13.97 7.14
CA ASN A 371 -9.50 14.67 7.81
C ASN A 371 -9.48 16.18 7.53
N LEU A 372 -8.30 16.79 7.45
CA LEU A 372 -8.16 18.21 7.14
C LEU A 372 -8.58 18.50 5.69
N LEU A 373 -8.21 17.63 4.76
CA LEU A 373 -8.64 17.74 3.36
C LEU A 373 -10.16 17.55 3.24
N LEU A 374 -10.75 16.62 3.99
CA LEU A 374 -12.21 16.46 4.06
C LEU A 374 -12.91 17.72 4.57
N THR A 375 -12.41 18.30 5.67
CA THR A 375 -12.92 19.56 6.21
C THR A 375 -12.83 20.69 5.18
N ALA A 376 -11.69 20.79 4.47
CA ALA A 376 -11.51 21.78 3.41
C ALA A 376 -12.55 21.62 2.29
N GLN A 377 -12.78 20.38 1.84
CA GLN A 377 -13.74 20.07 0.78
C GLN A 377 -15.19 20.31 1.20
N ASN A 378 -15.53 20.06 2.47
CA ASN A 378 -16.87 20.38 2.99
C ASN A 378 -17.13 21.90 2.96
N HIS A 379 -16.21 22.71 3.50
CA HIS A 379 -16.34 24.17 3.42
C HIS A 379 -16.41 24.67 1.98
N HIS A 380 -15.61 24.08 1.08
CA HIS A 380 -15.64 24.41 -0.34
C HIS A 380 -17.00 24.10 -0.97
N SER A 381 -17.59 22.94 -0.65
CA SER A 381 -18.92 22.56 -1.15
C SER A 381 -20.05 23.43 -0.59
N GLU A 382 -19.88 23.98 0.62
CA GLU A 382 -20.81 24.93 1.25
C GLU A 382 -20.67 26.36 0.69
N GLY A 383 -19.67 26.62 -0.14
CA GLY A 383 -19.36 27.94 -0.69
C GLY A 383 -18.54 28.83 0.25
N ASP A 384 -18.04 28.30 1.37
CA ASP A 384 -17.12 28.99 2.29
C ASP A 384 -15.67 28.87 1.79
N PHE A 385 -15.41 29.54 0.67
CA PHE A 385 -14.12 29.47 -0.02
C PHE A 385 -12.95 29.94 0.85
N ASP A 386 -13.16 30.89 1.75
CA ASP A 386 -12.07 31.45 2.55
C ASP A 386 -11.61 30.44 3.62
N LYS A 387 -12.53 29.69 4.26
CA LYS A 387 -12.16 28.57 5.15
C LYS A 387 -11.56 27.38 4.40
N ALA A 388 -12.08 27.07 3.22
CA ALA A 388 -11.52 26.03 2.37
C ALA A 388 -10.07 26.35 1.98
N LEU A 389 -9.82 27.57 1.48
CA LEU A 389 -8.47 28.06 1.12
C LEU A 389 -7.52 28.00 2.31
N LYS A 390 -7.95 28.41 3.50
CA LYS A 390 -7.13 28.33 4.72
C LYS A 390 -6.65 26.90 5.00
N SER A 391 -7.52 25.91 4.80
CA SER A 391 -7.23 24.49 5.01
C SER A 391 -6.31 23.93 3.92
N TYR A 392 -6.58 24.25 2.65
CA TYR A 392 -5.70 23.84 1.53
C TYR A 392 -4.31 24.47 1.65
N ASP A 393 -4.23 25.76 1.99
CA ASP A 393 -2.96 26.44 2.23
C ASP A 393 -2.18 25.77 3.38
N LEU A 394 -2.86 25.39 4.47
CA LEU A 394 -2.24 24.67 5.57
C LEU A 394 -1.66 23.32 5.12
N LEU A 395 -2.43 22.52 4.37
CA LEU A 395 -1.96 21.24 3.82
C LEU A 395 -0.68 21.44 2.98
N LEU A 396 -0.65 22.46 2.13
CA LEU A 396 0.48 22.75 1.26
C LEU A 396 1.71 23.31 2.00
N THR A 397 1.60 23.67 3.29
CA THR A 397 2.79 24.04 4.10
C THR A 397 3.75 22.87 4.35
N GLN A 398 3.28 21.63 4.20
CA GLN A 398 4.08 20.41 4.36
C GLN A 398 4.01 19.52 3.13
N ARG A 399 4.04 20.15 1.95
CA ARG A 399 3.99 19.51 0.64
C ARG A 399 4.97 18.33 0.52
N ASP A 400 6.17 18.47 1.07
CA ASP A 400 7.24 17.45 1.09
C ASP A 400 6.87 16.13 1.79
N LEU A 401 5.85 16.14 2.64
CA LEU A 401 5.40 14.97 3.39
C LEU A 401 4.09 14.40 2.84
N LEU A 402 3.36 15.14 2.00
CA LEU A 402 2.06 14.71 1.49
C LEU A 402 2.22 13.54 0.52
N PRO A 403 1.34 12.53 0.58
CA PRO A 403 1.22 11.57 -0.52
C PRO A 403 0.86 12.28 -1.83
N ASP A 404 1.48 11.90 -2.94
CA ASP A 404 1.34 12.57 -4.25
C ASP A 404 -0.11 12.79 -4.68
N ASN A 405 -0.97 11.80 -4.45
CA ASN A 405 -2.39 11.88 -4.78
C ASN A 405 -3.12 12.96 -3.94
N MET A 406 -2.77 13.12 -2.67
CA MET A 406 -3.33 14.14 -1.80
C MET A 406 -2.80 15.52 -2.12
N GLU A 407 -1.51 15.64 -2.46
CA GLU A 407 -0.93 16.89 -2.93
C GLU A 407 -1.63 17.38 -4.22
N SER A 408 -1.77 16.51 -5.21
CA SER A 408 -2.42 16.82 -6.49
C SER A 408 -3.86 17.27 -6.28
N VAL A 409 -4.64 16.52 -5.49
CA VAL A 409 -6.03 16.88 -5.15
C VAL A 409 -6.08 18.22 -4.42
N THR A 410 -5.22 18.43 -3.42
CA THR A 410 -5.18 19.67 -2.64
C THR A 410 -4.88 20.86 -3.54
N THR A 411 -3.90 20.74 -4.43
CA THR A 411 -3.51 21.78 -5.38
C THR A 411 -4.66 22.12 -6.34
N SER A 412 -5.31 21.10 -6.92
CA SER A 412 -6.46 21.27 -7.82
C SER A 412 -7.65 21.93 -7.11
N SER A 413 -8.03 21.41 -5.94
CA SER A 413 -9.18 21.90 -5.16
C SER A 413 -8.95 23.35 -4.69
N ARG A 414 -7.72 23.68 -4.31
CA ARG A 414 -7.31 25.05 -3.99
C ARG A 414 -7.46 25.99 -5.18
N GLN A 415 -7.05 25.57 -6.37
CA GLN A 415 -7.17 26.41 -7.57
C GLN A 415 -8.64 26.70 -7.88
N LYS A 416 -9.51 25.69 -7.82
CA LYS A 416 -10.97 25.87 -7.94
C LYS A 416 -11.52 26.83 -6.89
N ALA A 417 -11.08 26.73 -5.64
CA ALA A 417 -11.51 27.64 -4.58
C ALA A 417 -11.05 29.09 -4.81
N LEU A 418 -9.84 29.31 -5.33
CA LEU A 418 -9.35 30.64 -5.73
C LEU A 418 -10.22 31.26 -6.85
N GLU A 419 -10.68 30.43 -7.77
CA GLU A 419 -11.59 30.79 -8.86
C GLU A 419 -13.05 30.91 -8.43
N ARG A 420 -13.35 30.66 -7.14
CA ARG A 420 -14.71 30.60 -6.57
C ARG A 420 -15.62 29.58 -7.29
N GLU A 421 -15.02 28.55 -7.88
CA GLU A 421 -15.73 27.43 -8.49
C GLU A 421 -16.14 26.44 -7.40
N GLY A 422 -17.43 26.13 -7.27
CA GLY A 422 -17.93 25.17 -6.27
C GLY A 422 -17.54 23.72 -6.60
N ILE A 423 -17.43 22.89 -5.56
CA ILE A 423 -17.30 21.43 -5.70
C ILE A 423 -18.48 20.74 -5.01
N GLN A 424 -18.78 19.51 -5.42
CA GLN A 424 -19.77 18.69 -4.72
C GLN A 424 -19.19 18.10 -3.45
N THR A 425 -20.06 17.70 -2.52
CA THR A 425 -19.62 16.77 -1.47
C THR A 425 -19.24 15.43 -2.10
N ILE A 426 -18.37 14.67 -1.43
CA ILE A 426 -17.99 13.36 -1.93
C ILE A 426 -19.18 12.40 -2.08
N GLN A 427 -20.17 12.49 -1.19
CA GLN A 427 -21.37 11.63 -1.23
C GLN A 427 -22.26 11.97 -2.43
N GLU A 428 -22.35 13.25 -2.80
CA GLU A 428 -23.07 13.68 -3.99
C GLU A 428 -22.35 13.22 -5.26
N ALA A 429 -21.03 13.43 -5.35
CA ALA A 429 -20.23 13.03 -6.50
C ALA A 429 -20.26 11.51 -6.72
N LEU A 430 -20.18 10.71 -5.64
CA LEU A 430 -20.34 9.25 -5.70
C LEU A 430 -21.72 8.86 -6.20
N LYS A 431 -22.78 9.41 -5.60
CA LYS A 431 -24.17 9.10 -5.97
C LYS A 431 -24.48 9.45 -7.41
N GLU A 432 -23.96 10.57 -7.90
CA GLU A 432 -24.11 10.99 -9.29
C GLU A 432 -23.41 10.00 -10.23
N ALA A 433 -22.12 9.72 -10.01
CA ALA A 433 -21.35 8.81 -10.85
C ALA A 433 -21.93 7.38 -10.87
N GLU A 434 -22.34 6.85 -9.71
CA GLU A 434 -22.95 5.52 -9.59
C GLU A 434 -24.32 5.43 -10.28
N GLY A 435 -25.08 6.53 -10.29
CA GLY A 435 -26.39 6.63 -10.92
C GLY A 435 -26.37 6.61 -12.46
N ILE A 436 -25.19 6.80 -13.07
CA ILE A 436 -25.03 6.76 -14.53
C ILE A 436 -25.20 5.32 -15.03
N THR A 437 -26.04 5.11 -16.04
CA THR A 437 -26.33 3.76 -16.58
C THR A 437 -25.36 3.31 -17.67
N SER A 438 -24.86 4.25 -18.49
CA SER A 438 -23.88 3.98 -19.55
C SER A 438 -22.50 3.70 -18.94
N VAL A 439 -21.90 2.55 -19.25
CA VAL A 439 -20.55 2.16 -18.75
C VAL A 439 -19.47 3.18 -19.13
N THR A 440 -19.54 3.73 -20.34
CA THR A 440 -18.59 4.74 -20.84
C THR A 440 -18.76 6.06 -20.10
N SER A 441 -20.00 6.52 -19.94
CA SER A 441 -20.28 7.77 -19.24
C SER A 441 -19.98 7.67 -17.75
N LYS A 442 -20.22 6.50 -17.14
CA LYS A 442 -19.86 6.21 -15.74
C LYS A 442 -18.35 6.26 -15.54
N PHE A 443 -17.58 5.58 -16.40
CA PHE A 443 -16.12 5.63 -16.36
C PHE A 443 -15.59 7.06 -16.46
N ASN A 444 -16.11 7.86 -17.40
CA ASN A 444 -15.69 9.25 -17.56
C ASN A 444 -16.00 10.11 -16.33
N ALA A 445 -17.19 9.97 -15.74
CA ALA A 445 -17.56 10.71 -14.53
C ALA A 445 -16.64 10.37 -13.35
N PHE A 446 -16.30 9.09 -13.17
CA PHE A 446 -15.32 8.69 -12.16
C PHE A 446 -13.89 9.18 -12.48
N ALA A 447 -13.47 9.16 -13.74
CA ALA A 447 -12.16 9.68 -14.14
C ALA A 447 -12.05 11.20 -13.84
N GLU A 448 -13.08 11.97 -14.18
CA GLU A 448 -13.12 13.41 -13.94
C GLU A 448 -13.09 13.75 -12.44
N GLY A 449 -13.94 13.10 -11.65
CA GLY A 449 -13.99 13.33 -10.21
C GLY A 449 -12.76 12.79 -9.45
N TYR A 450 -11.99 11.87 -10.03
CA TYR A 450 -10.79 11.33 -9.37
C TYR A 450 -9.74 12.42 -9.08
N SER A 451 -9.69 13.49 -9.88
CA SER A 451 -8.82 14.65 -9.64
C SER A 451 -9.14 15.43 -8.35
N VAL A 452 -10.36 15.30 -7.82
CA VAL A 452 -10.86 15.97 -6.61
C VAL A 452 -11.07 14.98 -5.46
N TYR A 453 -11.52 13.76 -5.76
CA TYR A 453 -11.93 12.77 -4.76
C TYR A 453 -11.07 11.50 -4.74
N GLY A 454 -10.03 11.41 -5.58
CA GLY A 454 -9.21 10.20 -5.75
C GLY A 454 -8.39 9.79 -4.52
N TRP A 455 -8.21 10.68 -3.55
CA TRP A 455 -7.64 10.35 -2.25
C TRP A 455 -8.59 9.52 -1.37
N HIS A 456 -9.90 9.52 -1.67
CA HIS A 456 -10.90 8.80 -0.91
C HIS A 456 -11.11 7.39 -1.48
N GLY A 457 -10.86 6.37 -0.65
CA GLY A 457 -10.86 4.97 -1.09
C GLY A 457 -12.16 4.49 -1.74
N GLN A 458 -13.32 5.04 -1.36
CA GLN A 458 -14.61 4.70 -2.00
C GLN A 458 -14.68 5.21 -3.45
N TYR A 459 -14.18 6.42 -3.70
CA TYR A 459 -14.19 7.00 -5.04
C TYR A 459 -13.20 6.28 -5.96
N GLY A 460 -12.01 5.96 -5.45
CA GLY A 460 -11.05 5.10 -6.15
C GLY A 460 -11.62 3.71 -6.46
N SER A 461 -12.32 3.08 -5.51
CA SER A 461 -12.95 1.77 -5.74
C SER A 461 -14.05 1.83 -6.80
N GLY A 462 -14.90 2.86 -6.77
CA GLY A 462 -15.93 3.09 -7.79
C GLY A 462 -15.34 3.32 -9.18
N TYR A 463 -14.23 4.06 -9.25
CA TYR A 463 -13.51 4.28 -10.50
C TYR A 463 -12.88 3.00 -11.08
N LEU A 464 -12.21 2.20 -10.23
CA LEU A 464 -11.69 0.89 -10.63
C LEU A 464 -12.81 -0.02 -11.15
N LYS A 465 -13.94 -0.05 -10.44
CA LYS A 465 -15.10 -0.85 -10.85
C LYS A 465 -15.69 -0.38 -12.18
N ALA A 466 -15.78 0.93 -12.40
CA ALA A 466 -16.23 1.47 -13.67
C ALA A 466 -15.27 1.10 -14.83
N ALA A 467 -13.96 1.04 -14.57
CA ALA A 467 -12.97 0.60 -15.54
C ALA A 467 -13.09 -0.90 -15.86
N GLU A 468 -13.32 -1.76 -14.86
CA GLU A 468 -13.62 -3.18 -15.06
C GLU A 468 -14.90 -3.39 -15.88
N ASP A 469 -15.97 -2.66 -15.57
CA ASP A 469 -17.23 -2.74 -16.31
C ASP A 469 -17.05 -2.27 -17.76
N LEU A 470 -16.21 -1.27 -17.99
CA LEU A 470 -15.84 -0.79 -19.32
C LEU A 470 -15.01 -1.83 -20.10
N LEU A 471 -14.08 -2.51 -19.43
CA LEU A 471 -13.27 -3.59 -19.99
C LEU A 471 -14.15 -4.77 -20.42
N ASN A 472 -15.03 -5.23 -19.52
CA ASN A 472 -15.98 -6.32 -19.77
C ASN A 472 -16.95 -5.98 -20.91
N TRP A 473 -17.40 -4.72 -21.00
CA TRP A 473 -18.19 -4.27 -22.13
C TRP A 473 -17.40 -4.33 -23.45
N GLY A 474 -16.12 -3.93 -23.42
CA GLY A 474 -15.21 -4.04 -24.55
C GLY A 474 -15.04 -5.49 -25.00
N LEU A 475 -14.88 -6.40 -24.04
CA LEU A 475 -14.79 -7.85 -24.28
C LEU A 475 -16.04 -8.41 -24.94
N ALA A 476 -17.23 -8.06 -24.46
CA ALA A 476 -18.48 -8.49 -25.09
C ALA A 476 -18.59 -8.02 -26.57
N ARG A 477 -18.23 -6.77 -26.85
CA ARG A 477 -18.17 -6.27 -28.25
C ARG A 477 -17.10 -6.98 -29.08
N HIS A 478 -16.00 -7.34 -28.46
CA HIS A 478 -14.92 -8.08 -29.10
C HIS A 478 -15.40 -9.48 -29.53
N GLU A 479 -16.10 -10.20 -28.64
CA GLU A 479 -16.74 -11.49 -28.94
C GLU A 479 -17.76 -11.38 -30.09
N ASP A 480 -18.53 -10.28 -30.10
CA ASP A 480 -19.51 -9.95 -31.16
C ASP A 480 -18.86 -9.57 -32.51
N LYS A 481 -17.52 -9.61 -32.64
CA LYS A 481 -16.73 -9.14 -33.81
C LYS A 481 -16.82 -7.63 -34.07
N SER A 482 -17.30 -6.85 -33.11
CA SER A 482 -17.33 -5.39 -33.14
C SER A 482 -15.99 -4.80 -32.65
N PHE A 483 -14.90 -5.15 -33.34
CA PHE A 483 -13.53 -4.86 -32.92
C PHE A 483 -13.24 -3.37 -32.71
N ASP A 484 -13.73 -2.49 -33.60
CA ASP A 484 -13.46 -1.06 -33.51
C ASP A 484 -14.11 -0.44 -32.25
N GLU A 485 -15.29 -0.91 -31.86
CA GLU A 485 -15.96 -0.48 -30.62
C GLU A 485 -15.22 -0.98 -29.38
N ALA A 486 -14.72 -2.22 -29.42
CA ALA A 486 -13.94 -2.82 -28.34
C ALA A 486 -12.60 -2.09 -28.14
N ILE A 487 -11.85 -1.84 -29.22
CA ILE A 487 -10.59 -1.07 -29.22
C ILE A 487 -10.82 0.31 -28.60
N GLY A 488 -11.92 0.98 -28.98
CA GLY A 488 -12.28 2.27 -28.39
C GLY A 488 -12.36 2.22 -26.86
N ARG A 489 -12.91 1.15 -26.27
CA ARG A 489 -13.04 1.02 -24.81
C ARG A 489 -11.73 0.62 -24.15
N TYR A 490 -10.95 -0.25 -24.77
CA TYR A 490 -9.62 -0.59 -24.27
C TYR A 490 -8.71 0.65 -24.23
N ASN A 491 -8.72 1.47 -25.28
CA ASN A 491 -7.90 2.67 -25.34
C ASN A 491 -8.30 3.69 -24.27
N MET A 492 -9.59 3.83 -23.94
CA MET A 492 -10.01 4.69 -22.81
C MET A 492 -9.35 4.28 -21.49
N ILE A 493 -9.29 2.98 -21.19
CA ILE A 493 -8.65 2.46 -19.97
C ILE A 493 -7.14 2.71 -20.01
N ILE A 494 -6.51 2.47 -21.16
CA ILE A 494 -5.08 2.65 -21.37
C ILE A 494 -4.68 4.13 -21.22
N GLU A 495 -5.39 5.04 -21.86
CA GLU A 495 -5.11 6.47 -21.80
C GLU A 495 -5.27 7.01 -20.39
N SER A 496 -6.32 6.58 -19.69
CA SER A 496 -6.60 7.01 -18.33
C SER A 496 -5.57 6.48 -17.32
N SER A 497 -4.98 5.29 -17.55
CA SER A 497 -3.86 4.80 -16.74
C SER A 497 -2.60 5.67 -16.81
N ASN A 498 -2.40 6.42 -17.90
CA ASN A 498 -1.26 7.35 -17.99
C ASN A 498 -1.41 8.56 -17.05
N GLN A 499 -2.63 8.83 -16.58
CA GLN A 499 -2.94 9.93 -15.66
C GLN A 499 -3.11 9.44 -14.21
N HIS A 500 -3.43 8.15 -14.02
CA HIS A 500 -3.81 7.59 -12.72
C HIS A 500 -3.25 6.17 -12.54
N GLU A 501 -2.29 6.00 -11.63
CA GLU A 501 -1.63 4.70 -11.35
C GLU A 501 -2.61 3.59 -10.92
N LEU A 502 -3.79 3.97 -10.41
CA LEU A 502 -4.84 3.04 -10.00
C LEU A 502 -5.24 2.06 -11.12
N LEU A 503 -5.19 2.49 -12.39
CA LEU A 503 -5.62 1.71 -13.54
C LEU A 503 -4.49 0.99 -14.28
N ASP A 504 -3.23 1.16 -13.87
CA ASP A 504 -2.05 0.53 -14.51
C ASP A 504 -2.28 -0.94 -14.79
N GLY A 505 -2.98 -1.56 -13.84
CA GLY A 505 -3.28 -2.94 -13.93
C GLY A 505 -4.26 -3.34 -15.04
N LEU A 506 -5.44 -2.72 -15.05
CA LEU A 506 -6.45 -2.96 -16.07
C LEU A 506 -5.96 -2.52 -17.44
N ALA A 507 -5.07 -1.53 -17.51
CA ALA A 507 -4.45 -1.11 -18.75
C ALA A 507 -3.58 -2.19 -19.38
N GLY A 508 -2.92 -3.06 -18.61
CA GLY A 508 -2.18 -4.20 -19.15
C GLY A 508 -3.11 -5.18 -19.89
N GLU A 509 -4.25 -5.48 -19.28
CA GLU A 509 -5.27 -6.36 -19.85
C GLU A 509 -5.97 -5.72 -21.06
N ALA A 510 -6.31 -4.43 -20.97
CA ALA A 510 -6.84 -3.67 -22.09
C ALA A 510 -5.86 -3.61 -23.28
N ARG A 511 -4.54 -3.45 -23.07
CA ARG A 511 -3.54 -3.50 -24.15
C ARG A 511 -3.54 -4.85 -24.86
N PHE A 512 -3.64 -5.94 -24.09
CA PHE A 512 -3.70 -7.29 -24.63
C PHE A 512 -4.94 -7.47 -25.53
N TYR A 513 -6.13 -7.16 -25.02
CA TYR A 513 -7.35 -7.31 -25.80
C TYR A 513 -7.47 -6.31 -26.96
N SER A 514 -6.89 -5.11 -26.82
CA SER A 514 -6.76 -4.16 -27.93
C SER A 514 -5.87 -4.69 -29.05
N SER A 515 -4.76 -5.36 -28.72
CA SER A 515 -3.90 -6.01 -29.72
C SER A 515 -4.64 -7.10 -30.51
N LEU A 516 -5.37 -7.97 -29.80
CA LEU A 516 -6.19 -9.01 -30.41
C LEU A 516 -7.30 -8.43 -31.32
N ALA A 517 -7.98 -7.38 -30.84
CA ALA A 517 -9.03 -6.73 -31.60
C ALA A 517 -8.51 -6.03 -32.85
N ASN A 518 -7.33 -5.39 -32.78
CA ASN A 518 -6.67 -4.79 -33.95
C ASN A 518 -6.34 -5.84 -35.04
N GLN A 519 -6.11 -7.08 -34.63
CA GLN A 519 -5.86 -8.22 -35.53
C GLN A 519 -7.15 -8.95 -35.95
N ARG A 520 -8.31 -8.47 -35.50
CA ARG A 520 -9.64 -9.05 -35.77
C ARG A 520 -9.77 -10.51 -35.34
N VAL A 521 -9.07 -10.88 -34.27
CA VAL A 521 -9.10 -12.23 -33.69
C VAL A 521 -10.22 -12.30 -32.66
N VAL A 522 -11.15 -13.23 -32.81
CA VAL A 522 -12.17 -13.51 -31.78
C VAL A 522 -11.60 -14.50 -30.78
N TRP A 523 -11.70 -14.15 -29.50
CA TRP A 523 -11.30 -15.01 -28.38
C TRP A 523 -12.51 -15.80 -27.88
N ASN A 524 -12.47 -17.13 -27.90
CA ASN A 524 -13.53 -17.94 -27.29
C ASN A 524 -13.27 -18.05 -25.77
N SER A 525 -14.13 -17.39 -24.99
CA SER A 525 -14.03 -17.25 -23.53
C SER A 525 -14.47 -18.48 -22.74
N GLN A 526 -14.93 -19.57 -23.38
CA GLN A 526 -15.51 -20.70 -22.64
C GLN A 526 -14.49 -21.69 -22.05
N ASP A 527 -13.26 -21.77 -22.56
CA ASP A 527 -12.29 -22.83 -22.15
C ASP A 527 -10.89 -22.33 -21.77
N LEU A 528 -10.60 -21.04 -21.98
CA LEU A 528 -9.32 -20.40 -21.66
C LEU A 528 -9.55 -19.18 -20.76
N ASN A 529 -9.32 -19.35 -19.46
CA ASN A 529 -9.47 -18.29 -18.47
C ASN A 529 -8.09 -17.80 -18.02
N MET A 530 -7.78 -16.53 -18.25
CA MET A 530 -6.54 -15.90 -17.77
C MET A 530 -6.85 -14.90 -16.68
N ARG A 531 -6.28 -15.10 -15.50
CA ARG A 531 -6.31 -14.19 -14.36
C ARG A 531 -4.95 -13.53 -14.23
N PHE A 532 -4.93 -12.28 -13.76
CA PHE A 532 -3.69 -11.56 -13.47
C PHE A 532 -3.54 -11.28 -11.97
N SER A 533 -2.52 -11.87 -11.33
CA SER A 533 -2.14 -11.63 -9.94
C SER A 533 -1.08 -10.54 -9.83
N ARG A 534 -1.37 -9.47 -9.10
CA ARG A 534 -0.47 -8.31 -8.96
C ARG A 534 0.40 -8.40 -7.72
N TYR A 535 1.71 -8.26 -7.91
CA TYR A 535 2.64 -8.04 -6.82
C TYR A 535 2.72 -6.56 -6.44
N ARG A 536 3.05 -6.30 -5.18
CA ARG A 536 3.21 -4.93 -4.65
C ARG A 536 4.58 -4.37 -5.02
N GLU A 537 5.54 -5.27 -5.18
CA GLU A 537 6.92 -5.04 -5.51
C GLU A 537 7.10 -4.70 -7.00
N SER A 538 8.07 -3.84 -7.31
CA SER A 538 8.53 -3.71 -8.70
C SER A 538 9.35 -4.94 -9.09
N PHE A 539 9.45 -5.22 -10.38
CA PHE A 539 10.25 -6.35 -10.86
C PHE A 539 11.69 -6.29 -10.33
N GLY A 540 12.32 -5.11 -10.34
CA GLY A 540 13.69 -4.98 -9.86
C GLY A 540 13.84 -5.21 -8.35
N ASP A 541 12.81 -4.90 -7.56
CA ASP A 541 12.83 -5.21 -6.12
C ASP A 541 12.71 -6.72 -5.90
N ALA A 542 11.83 -7.38 -6.66
CA ALA A 542 11.69 -8.83 -6.64
C ALA A 542 12.99 -9.54 -7.10
N LEU A 543 13.63 -9.05 -8.17
CA LEU A 543 14.91 -9.57 -8.64
C LEU A 543 16.00 -9.43 -7.58
N GLY A 544 16.11 -8.26 -6.95
CA GLY A 544 17.06 -8.03 -5.86
C GLY A 544 16.83 -8.97 -4.67
N GLN A 545 15.57 -9.17 -4.26
CA GLN A 545 15.22 -10.11 -3.19
C GLN A 545 15.58 -11.56 -3.55
N GLN A 546 15.26 -12.00 -4.76
CA GLN A 546 15.56 -13.35 -5.24
C GLN A 546 17.06 -13.63 -5.23
N ILE A 547 17.86 -12.72 -5.78
CA ILE A 547 19.32 -12.84 -5.81
C ILE A 547 19.92 -12.87 -4.40
N GLN A 548 19.37 -12.09 -3.46
CA GLN A 548 19.89 -12.00 -2.10
C GLN A 548 19.50 -13.19 -1.22
N GLN A 549 18.29 -13.73 -1.40
CA GLN A 549 17.70 -14.68 -0.44
C GLN A 549 17.75 -16.14 -0.91
N ASN A 550 17.90 -16.38 -2.21
CA ASN A 550 17.88 -17.74 -2.78
C ASN A 550 19.21 -18.17 -3.36
N ARG A 551 19.53 -19.46 -3.19
CA ARG A 551 20.54 -20.11 -4.01
C ARG A 551 19.90 -20.52 -5.34
N HIS A 552 20.33 -19.90 -6.41
CA HIS A 552 19.89 -20.25 -7.76
C HIS A 552 20.87 -21.22 -8.41
N THR A 553 20.34 -22.22 -9.10
CA THR A 553 21.12 -23.16 -9.88
C THR A 553 20.61 -23.25 -11.32
N VAL A 554 21.49 -23.64 -12.22
CA VAL A 554 21.16 -24.06 -13.58
C VAL A 554 22.06 -25.25 -13.93
N TRP A 555 21.49 -26.28 -14.54
CA TRP A 555 22.25 -27.47 -14.95
C TRP A 555 23.09 -27.17 -16.20
N SER A 556 24.37 -27.57 -16.19
CA SER A 556 25.25 -27.48 -17.38
C SER A 556 26.01 -28.79 -17.58
N ALA A 557 25.71 -29.54 -18.65
CA ALA A 557 26.35 -30.76 -19.21
C ALA A 557 26.78 -31.92 -18.27
N SER A 558 27.22 -31.65 -17.05
CA SER A 558 27.59 -32.61 -16.01
C SER A 558 27.54 -32.04 -14.58
N ASP A 559 27.25 -30.75 -14.37
CA ASP A 559 27.29 -30.12 -13.03
C ASP A 559 26.33 -28.91 -12.88
N TRP A 560 25.93 -28.62 -11.65
CA TRP A 560 25.10 -27.47 -11.27
C TRP A 560 25.95 -26.21 -11.10
N LYS A 561 25.54 -25.09 -11.72
CA LYS A 561 26.24 -23.80 -11.60
C LYS A 561 25.31 -22.69 -11.13
N SER A 562 25.91 -21.63 -10.56
CA SER A 562 25.20 -20.38 -10.28
C SER A 562 24.89 -19.65 -11.60
N PRO A 563 23.61 -19.32 -11.86
CA PRO A 563 23.22 -18.59 -13.06
C PRO A 563 23.63 -17.12 -12.98
N SER A 564 23.66 -16.43 -14.12
CA SER A 564 23.85 -14.98 -14.13
C SER A 564 22.60 -14.25 -13.62
N GLU A 565 22.76 -13.00 -13.17
CA GLU A 565 21.63 -12.13 -12.82
C GLU A 565 20.66 -11.94 -14.00
N GLU A 566 21.18 -11.88 -15.23
CA GLU A 566 20.38 -11.81 -16.46
C GLU A 566 19.51 -13.08 -16.65
N ASP A 567 20.08 -14.26 -16.39
CA ASP A 567 19.33 -15.51 -16.45
C ASP A 567 18.22 -15.55 -15.39
N VAL A 568 18.52 -15.12 -14.16
CA VAL A 568 17.51 -15.05 -13.09
C VAL A 568 16.41 -14.07 -13.47
N ALA A 569 16.76 -12.89 -14.00
CA ALA A 569 15.81 -11.87 -14.44
C ALA A 569 14.89 -12.40 -15.56
N TYR A 570 15.45 -13.10 -16.54
CA TYR A 570 14.69 -13.68 -17.64
C TYR A 570 13.60 -14.62 -17.17
N TYR A 571 13.92 -15.59 -16.30
CA TYR A 571 12.92 -16.55 -15.82
C TYR A 571 12.01 -16.00 -14.72
N LEU A 572 12.48 -14.98 -13.98
CA LEU A 572 11.65 -14.29 -13.00
C LEU A 572 10.56 -13.45 -13.68
N ASN A 573 10.77 -12.93 -14.88
CA ASN A 573 9.81 -12.02 -15.50
C ASN A 573 8.68 -12.76 -16.25
N PRO A 574 7.41 -12.67 -15.76
CA PRO A 574 6.29 -13.35 -16.38
C PRO A 574 6.06 -12.93 -17.83
N GLN A 575 6.32 -11.66 -18.16
CA GLN A 575 6.05 -11.10 -19.49
C GLN A 575 6.80 -11.85 -20.61
N ASN A 576 7.95 -12.46 -20.29
CA ASN A 576 8.71 -13.28 -21.24
C ASN A 576 7.99 -14.55 -21.68
N PHE A 577 6.90 -14.95 -21.02
CA PHE A 577 6.31 -16.28 -21.14
C PHE A 577 4.80 -16.31 -21.46
N TYR A 578 4.10 -15.17 -21.39
CA TYR A 578 2.66 -15.10 -21.72
C TYR A 578 2.30 -14.01 -22.75
N ILE A 579 3.22 -13.09 -23.07
CA ILE A 579 3.01 -12.20 -24.22
C ILE A 579 3.16 -13.07 -25.47
N PRO A 580 2.19 -13.06 -26.40
CA PRO A 580 2.38 -13.68 -27.70
C PRO A 580 3.45 -12.91 -28.48
N ASN A 581 4.74 -13.17 -28.21
CA ASN A 581 5.88 -12.55 -28.88
C ASN A 581 6.01 -12.94 -30.37
N TRP A 582 5.08 -13.71 -30.91
CA TRP A 582 5.13 -14.26 -32.26
C TRP A 582 4.75 -13.29 -33.38
N LEU A 583 4.38 -12.03 -33.05
CA LEU A 583 3.88 -11.05 -34.02
C LEU A 583 4.67 -9.73 -34.06
N GLU A 584 5.75 -9.61 -33.29
CA GLU A 584 6.80 -8.64 -33.57
C GLU A 584 7.97 -9.40 -34.21
N GLU A 585 8.20 -9.17 -35.51
CA GLU A 585 9.21 -9.87 -36.34
C GLU A 585 10.67 -9.77 -35.84
N ASP A 586 10.97 -9.12 -34.71
CA ASP A 586 12.33 -8.75 -34.31
C ASP A 586 12.73 -9.07 -32.84
N ARG A 587 11.98 -9.88 -32.08
CA ARG A 587 12.27 -10.06 -30.63
C ARG A 587 12.39 -11.48 -30.05
N ASP A 588 12.47 -12.54 -30.85
CA ASP A 588 12.94 -13.84 -30.32
C ASP A 588 14.45 -13.99 -30.51
N PRO A 589 15.26 -14.11 -29.44
CA PRO A 589 16.66 -14.47 -29.58
C PRO A 589 16.74 -15.89 -30.15
N GLU A 590 17.25 -16.02 -31.37
CA GLU A 590 17.60 -17.31 -31.94
C GLU A 590 18.68 -17.94 -31.04
N PHE A 591 18.54 -19.20 -30.66
CA PHE A 591 19.54 -19.95 -29.91
C PHE A 591 20.18 -21.02 -30.80
N ILE A 592 21.37 -21.46 -30.42
CA ILE A 592 21.98 -22.65 -30.98
C ILE A 592 22.47 -23.54 -29.85
N GLN A 593 22.17 -24.83 -29.95
CA GLN A 593 22.71 -25.88 -29.11
C GLN A 593 23.88 -26.54 -29.80
N ILE A 594 25.00 -26.72 -29.11
CA ILE A 594 26.15 -27.40 -29.70
C ILE A 594 25.84 -28.88 -29.90
N ALA A 595 25.93 -29.35 -31.15
CA ALA A 595 25.61 -30.74 -31.53
C ALA A 595 26.83 -31.68 -31.48
N SER A 596 28.01 -31.14 -31.19
CA SER A 596 29.29 -31.86 -31.23
C SER A 596 29.96 -31.85 -29.86
N ASN A 597 30.61 -32.95 -29.48
CA ASN A 597 31.30 -33.12 -28.18
C ASN A 597 32.12 -31.89 -27.77
N THR A 598 32.83 -31.30 -28.74
CA THR A 598 33.53 -30.03 -28.60
C THR A 598 33.47 -29.23 -29.90
N LEU A 599 33.21 -27.93 -29.82
CA LEU A 599 33.19 -26.99 -30.94
C LEU A 599 34.06 -25.77 -30.66
N ARG A 600 34.96 -25.42 -31.58
CA ARG A 600 35.86 -24.27 -31.42
C ARG A 600 35.10 -22.97 -31.63
N VAL A 601 35.14 -22.08 -30.64
CA VAL A 601 34.67 -20.71 -30.72
C VAL A 601 35.82 -19.85 -31.25
N ARG A 602 35.62 -19.17 -32.38
CA ARG A 602 36.68 -18.46 -33.11
C ARG A 602 36.46 -16.96 -33.15
N GLU A 603 37.51 -16.19 -33.41
CA GLU A 603 37.43 -14.73 -33.47
C GLU A 603 36.56 -14.22 -34.64
N GLY A 604 36.42 -15.00 -35.71
CA GLY A 604 35.57 -14.69 -36.86
C GLY A 604 34.96 -15.92 -37.52
N PRO A 605 34.04 -15.75 -38.50
CA PRO A 605 33.26 -16.82 -39.15
C PRO A 605 34.06 -17.62 -40.20
N SER A 606 35.19 -18.20 -39.80
CA SER A 606 36.04 -19.02 -40.66
C SER A 606 36.91 -19.96 -39.82
N THR A 607 37.24 -21.14 -40.37
CA THR A 607 38.18 -22.08 -39.76
C THR A 607 39.62 -21.56 -39.68
N SER A 608 39.95 -20.51 -40.43
CA SER A 608 41.26 -19.84 -40.44
C SER A 608 41.48 -18.84 -39.30
N ASN A 609 40.42 -18.45 -38.58
CA ASN A 609 40.52 -17.48 -37.49
C ASN A 609 40.98 -18.11 -36.18
N ASP A 610 41.61 -17.31 -35.32
CA ASP A 610 42.11 -17.76 -34.02
C ASP A 610 41.00 -18.32 -33.14
N ILE A 611 41.36 -19.33 -32.35
CA ILE A 611 40.45 -20.01 -31.42
C ILE A 611 40.43 -19.22 -30.11
N LEU A 612 39.25 -18.71 -29.74
CA LEU A 612 39.04 -17.96 -28.51
C LEU A 612 38.72 -18.88 -27.33
N SER A 613 37.91 -19.92 -27.55
CA SER A 613 37.50 -20.90 -26.53
C SER A 613 36.90 -22.16 -27.16
N ILE A 614 36.42 -23.10 -26.32
CA ILE A 614 35.78 -24.35 -26.74
C ILE A 614 34.38 -24.43 -26.13
N ALA A 615 33.37 -24.55 -26.98
CA ALA A 615 32.00 -24.91 -26.61
C ALA A 615 31.83 -26.44 -26.57
N TYR A 616 30.97 -26.94 -25.69
CA TYR A 616 30.72 -28.37 -25.45
C TYR A 616 29.33 -28.75 -25.88
N GLN A 617 29.12 -30.03 -26.21
CA GLN A 617 27.82 -30.56 -26.62
C GLN A 617 26.72 -30.19 -25.63
N GLU A 618 25.51 -29.96 -26.16
CA GLU A 618 24.32 -29.53 -25.44
C GLU A 618 24.39 -28.10 -24.86
N GLU A 619 25.55 -27.40 -24.89
CA GLU A 619 25.60 -25.98 -24.50
C GLU A 619 24.74 -25.15 -25.44
N ILE A 620 23.91 -24.27 -24.88
CA ILE A 620 22.98 -23.42 -25.63
C ILE A 620 23.46 -21.99 -25.56
N TYR A 621 23.53 -21.34 -26.72
CA TYR A 621 23.96 -19.95 -26.83
C TYR A 621 22.96 -19.13 -27.61
N PRO A 622 22.64 -17.90 -27.16
CA PRO A 622 21.94 -16.95 -27.99
C PRO A 622 22.81 -16.58 -29.19
N VAL A 623 22.23 -16.65 -30.38
CA VAL A 623 22.77 -16.21 -31.65
C VAL A 623 22.70 -14.69 -31.69
N LYS A 624 23.88 -14.08 -31.69
CA LYS A 624 24.08 -12.63 -31.80
C LYS A 624 24.28 -12.17 -33.25
N GLY A 625 24.31 -13.09 -34.19
CA GLY A 625 24.50 -12.83 -35.61
C GLY A 625 24.91 -14.08 -36.38
N GLU A 626 24.68 -14.08 -37.68
CA GLU A 626 25.04 -15.18 -38.58
C GLU A 626 25.84 -14.64 -39.77
N SER A 627 26.88 -15.34 -40.18
CA SER A 627 27.69 -14.98 -41.35
C SER A 627 28.37 -16.21 -41.92
N ASN A 628 28.26 -16.43 -43.24
CA ASN A 628 28.92 -17.52 -43.97
C ASN A 628 28.71 -18.93 -43.38
N GLY A 629 27.54 -19.21 -42.80
CA GLY A 629 27.24 -20.49 -42.15
C GLY A 629 27.87 -20.66 -40.77
N TRP A 630 28.24 -19.56 -40.10
CA TRP A 630 28.70 -19.51 -38.71
C TRP A 630 27.78 -18.66 -37.86
N PHE A 631 27.64 -19.03 -36.59
CA PHE A 631 26.86 -18.28 -35.60
C PHE A 631 27.75 -17.57 -34.62
N ARG A 632 27.44 -16.31 -34.32
CA ARG A 632 28.10 -15.52 -33.30
C ARG A 632 27.44 -15.79 -31.95
N ILE A 633 28.21 -16.19 -30.96
CA ILE A 633 27.78 -16.51 -29.60
C ILE A 633 28.64 -15.78 -28.58
N ARG A 634 28.16 -15.65 -27.34
CA ARG A 634 28.97 -15.17 -26.22
C ARG A 634 29.37 -16.35 -25.32
N LYS A 635 30.67 -16.61 -25.19
CA LYS A 635 31.22 -17.63 -24.31
C LYS A 635 32.35 -17.03 -23.46
N ASP A 636 32.34 -17.31 -22.16
CA ASP A 636 33.33 -16.82 -21.19
C ASP A 636 33.53 -15.29 -21.23
N GLY A 637 32.42 -14.55 -21.38
CA GLY A 637 32.42 -13.08 -21.46
C GLY A 637 32.93 -12.49 -22.78
N LYS A 638 33.31 -13.31 -23.77
CA LYS A 638 33.78 -12.86 -25.09
C LYS A 638 32.85 -13.30 -26.21
N ASP A 639 32.66 -12.45 -27.21
CA ASP A 639 31.91 -12.83 -28.41
C ASP A 639 32.83 -13.57 -29.38
N GLY A 640 32.37 -14.70 -29.92
CA GLY A 640 33.09 -15.49 -30.90
C GLY A 640 32.14 -16.32 -31.77
N TRP A 641 32.69 -17.03 -32.75
CA TRP A 641 31.95 -17.65 -33.83
C TRP A 641 32.08 -19.18 -33.80
N VAL A 642 30.97 -19.88 -33.96
CA VAL A 642 30.92 -21.34 -34.04
C VAL A 642 30.35 -21.79 -35.38
N ALA A 643 30.84 -22.92 -35.88
CA ALA A 643 30.46 -23.41 -37.20
C ALA A 643 29.02 -23.96 -37.17
N GLY A 644 28.16 -23.46 -38.05
CA GLY A 644 26.74 -23.77 -38.04
C GLY A 644 26.40 -25.21 -38.37
N SER A 645 27.31 -25.95 -39.03
CA SER A 645 27.17 -27.38 -39.29
C SER A 645 27.31 -28.27 -38.05
N HIS A 646 27.70 -27.70 -36.90
CA HIS A 646 27.99 -28.43 -35.66
C HIS A 646 27.08 -28.00 -34.50
N VAL A 647 25.96 -27.37 -34.83
CA VAL A 647 24.98 -26.88 -33.86
C VAL A 647 23.55 -27.17 -34.34
N HIS A 648 22.64 -27.39 -33.40
CA HIS A 648 21.20 -27.43 -33.63
C HIS A 648 20.63 -26.04 -33.33
N ARG A 649 19.91 -25.43 -34.29
CA ARG A 649 19.19 -24.19 -34.01
C ARG A 649 18.03 -24.49 -33.05
N ILE A 650 17.87 -23.64 -32.04
CA ILE A 650 16.79 -23.66 -31.06
C ILE A 650 16.17 -22.26 -31.06
N GLY A 651 14.85 -22.12 -30.95
CA GLY A 651 14.27 -20.78 -30.74
C GLY A 651 14.23 -19.85 -31.96
N LYS A 652 14.54 -20.32 -33.17
CA LYS A 652 13.82 -19.78 -34.33
C LYS A 652 12.55 -20.59 -34.43
N ASN A 653 11.40 -19.96 -34.21
CA ASN A 653 10.14 -20.53 -34.66
C ASN A 653 10.28 -20.70 -36.17
N THR A 654 10.69 -21.89 -36.62
CA THR A 654 10.55 -22.27 -38.03
C THR A 654 9.06 -22.23 -38.24
N GLY A 655 8.61 -21.13 -38.86
CA GLY A 655 7.20 -20.80 -38.99
C GLY A 655 6.39 -22.06 -39.24
N VAL A 656 5.30 -22.15 -38.49
CA VAL A 656 4.19 -23.07 -38.69
C VAL A 656 4.36 -24.53 -38.20
N SER A 657 4.54 -24.70 -36.89
CA SER A 657 4.27 -26.01 -36.24
C SER A 657 3.09 -26.00 -35.26
N ASN A 658 2.75 -24.86 -34.64
CA ASN A 658 1.70 -24.78 -33.60
C ASN A 658 0.47 -23.96 -34.01
N VAL A 659 0.34 -23.62 -35.29
CA VAL A 659 -0.88 -23.00 -35.82
C VAL A 659 -1.68 -24.10 -36.46
N ARG A 660 -2.85 -24.41 -35.90
CA ARG A 660 -3.85 -25.23 -36.59
C ARG A 660 -4.72 -24.31 -37.44
N VAL A 661 -5.37 -24.84 -38.45
CA VAL A 661 -6.44 -24.15 -39.18
C VAL A 661 -7.69 -24.99 -39.10
N ARG A 662 -8.77 -24.40 -38.58
CA ARG A 662 -10.08 -25.01 -38.50
C ARG A 662 -10.89 -24.59 -39.72
N VAL A 663 -11.43 -25.57 -40.42
CA VAL A 663 -12.33 -25.32 -41.54
C VAL A 663 -13.64 -24.78 -40.99
N ASN A 664 -14.11 -23.63 -41.51
CA ASN A 664 -15.35 -22.97 -41.05
C ASN A 664 -16.42 -22.90 -42.15
N THR A 665 -16.41 -23.90 -43.04
CA THR A 665 -17.38 -24.03 -44.13
C THR A 665 -17.73 -25.50 -44.35
N GLY A 666 -18.96 -25.77 -44.81
CA GLY A 666 -19.49 -27.14 -44.92
C GLY A 666 -18.60 -28.14 -45.68
N THR A 667 -17.95 -27.71 -46.76
CA THR A 667 -16.95 -28.55 -47.45
C THR A 667 -15.94 -27.67 -48.18
N LEU A 668 -14.65 -27.91 -47.94
CA LEU A 668 -13.54 -27.15 -48.51
C LEU A 668 -12.59 -28.07 -49.30
N ASN A 669 -12.17 -27.64 -50.48
CA ASN A 669 -11.27 -28.41 -51.34
C ASN A 669 -9.82 -28.29 -50.90
N VAL A 670 -9.11 -29.43 -50.84
CA VAL A 670 -7.66 -29.49 -50.66
C VAL A 670 -6.99 -29.62 -52.03
N ARG A 671 -5.96 -28.81 -52.31
CA ARG A 671 -5.31 -28.69 -53.63
C ARG A 671 -3.79 -28.85 -53.59
N THR A 672 -3.16 -29.09 -54.73
CA THR A 672 -1.68 -29.19 -54.81
C THR A 672 -0.92 -27.85 -54.73
N GLY A 673 -1.61 -26.71 -54.75
CA GLY A 673 -0.98 -25.38 -54.69
C GLY A 673 -1.95 -24.24 -54.32
N PRO A 674 -1.43 -23.03 -54.05
CA PRO A 674 -2.17 -21.91 -53.44
C PRO A 674 -3.03 -21.11 -54.44
N SER A 675 -3.91 -21.79 -55.17
CA SER A 675 -4.96 -21.17 -56.01
C SER A 675 -6.03 -22.19 -56.42
N THR A 676 -7.17 -21.70 -56.90
CA THR A 676 -8.24 -22.56 -57.45
C THR A 676 -7.86 -23.29 -58.73
N ASN A 677 -6.75 -22.91 -59.39
CA ASN A 677 -6.26 -23.53 -60.63
C ASN A 677 -5.44 -24.81 -60.39
N PHE A 678 -5.01 -25.08 -59.15
CA PHE A 678 -4.27 -26.29 -58.81
C PHE A 678 -5.20 -27.50 -58.66
N GLN A 679 -4.67 -28.70 -58.94
CA GLN A 679 -5.43 -29.95 -58.89
C GLN A 679 -5.99 -30.20 -57.50
N ARG A 680 -7.27 -30.58 -57.42
CA ARG A 680 -7.91 -31.02 -56.17
C ARG A 680 -7.42 -32.42 -55.82
N ILE A 681 -6.91 -32.57 -54.60
CA ILE A 681 -6.43 -33.85 -54.04
C ILE A 681 -7.36 -34.41 -52.97
N GLY A 682 -8.34 -33.63 -52.51
CA GLY A 682 -9.32 -34.08 -51.53
C GLY A 682 -10.30 -33.00 -51.11
N THR A 683 -11.02 -33.27 -50.04
CA THR A 683 -11.90 -32.32 -49.33
C THR A 683 -11.76 -32.49 -47.83
N VAL A 684 -12.07 -31.41 -47.13
CA VAL A 684 -12.15 -31.31 -45.67
C VAL A 684 -13.49 -30.66 -45.30
N SER A 685 -13.98 -30.91 -44.10
CA SER A 685 -15.32 -30.54 -43.64
C SER A 685 -15.28 -29.53 -42.50
N ASP A 686 -16.41 -28.84 -42.29
CA ASP A 686 -16.58 -27.88 -41.20
C ASP A 686 -16.19 -28.49 -39.84
N GLY A 687 -15.40 -27.75 -39.07
CA GLY A 687 -14.85 -28.17 -37.78
C GLY A 687 -13.57 -29.02 -37.87
N GLU A 688 -13.15 -29.50 -39.04
CA GLU A 688 -11.89 -30.23 -39.15
C GLU A 688 -10.68 -29.29 -39.00
N GLU A 689 -9.68 -29.74 -38.25
CA GLU A 689 -8.47 -28.97 -37.96
C GLU A 689 -7.22 -29.61 -38.56
N PHE A 690 -6.32 -28.77 -39.06
CA PHE A 690 -5.06 -29.23 -39.65
C PHE A 690 -3.89 -28.37 -39.22
N THR A 691 -2.73 -28.97 -39.00
CA THR A 691 -1.48 -28.23 -38.80
C THR A 691 -1.18 -27.39 -40.03
N LEU A 692 -1.16 -26.08 -39.88
CA LEU A 692 -0.69 -25.15 -40.89
C LEU A 692 0.82 -25.37 -41.08
N ARG A 693 1.29 -25.35 -42.32
CA ARG A 693 2.70 -25.53 -42.70
C ARG A 693 3.28 -24.32 -43.43
N GLU A 694 2.43 -23.62 -44.16
CA GLU A 694 2.81 -22.46 -44.97
C GLU A 694 1.55 -21.64 -45.24
N HIS A 695 1.68 -20.32 -45.35
CA HIS A 695 0.64 -19.45 -45.88
C HIS A 695 1.18 -18.71 -47.10
N LYS A 696 0.40 -18.70 -48.18
CA LYS A 696 0.79 -18.06 -49.44
C LYS A 696 -0.43 -17.63 -50.22
N ASN A 697 -0.49 -16.34 -50.57
CA ASN A 697 -1.51 -15.75 -51.44
C ASN A 697 -2.97 -16.03 -51.01
N GLY A 698 -3.25 -16.03 -49.70
CA GLY A 698 -4.60 -16.31 -49.18
C GLY A 698 -4.96 -17.80 -49.10
N TRP A 699 -3.96 -18.69 -49.20
CA TRP A 699 -4.10 -20.14 -49.05
C TRP A 699 -3.22 -20.66 -47.92
N HIS A 700 -3.73 -21.70 -47.26
CA HIS A 700 -3.10 -22.39 -46.13
C HIS A 700 -2.64 -23.78 -46.56
N LYS A 701 -1.34 -24.05 -46.43
CA LYS A 701 -0.76 -25.37 -46.64
C LYS A 701 -0.94 -26.18 -45.36
N ILE A 702 -1.48 -27.38 -45.47
CA ILE A 702 -1.85 -28.27 -44.38
C ILE A 702 -1.30 -29.68 -44.59
N GLN A 703 -1.12 -30.44 -43.50
CA GLN A 703 -0.88 -31.88 -43.58
C GLN A 703 -2.20 -32.61 -43.86
N TYR A 704 -2.28 -33.35 -44.97
CA TYR A 704 -3.48 -34.06 -45.42
C TYR A 704 -3.13 -35.52 -45.77
N PHE A 705 -3.61 -36.48 -44.96
CA PHE A 705 -3.38 -37.94 -45.12
C PHE A 705 -1.92 -38.33 -45.41
N GLY A 706 -0.97 -37.84 -44.61
CA GLY A 706 0.46 -38.16 -44.77
C GLY A 706 1.17 -37.42 -45.92
N THR A 707 0.46 -36.55 -46.65
CA THR A 707 1.01 -35.64 -47.68
C THR A 707 0.71 -34.18 -47.33
N GLU A 708 1.18 -33.22 -48.14
CA GLU A 708 0.84 -31.80 -47.98
C GLU A 708 -0.20 -31.35 -49.01
N GLY A 709 -1.12 -30.48 -48.61
CA GLY A 709 -2.15 -29.90 -49.48
C GLY A 709 -2.50 -28.47 -49.11
N TRP A 710 -3.15 -27.72 -50.00
CA TRP A 710 -3.51 -26.32 -49.82
C TRP A 710 -5.03 -26.14 -49.75
N ILE A 711 -5.51 -25.42 -48.73
CA ILE A 711 -6.90 -25.01 -48.56
C ILE A 711 -7.03 -23.49 -48.64
N SER A 712 -8.20 -22.98 -49.02
CA SER A 712 -8.43 -21.54 -49.12
C SER A 712 -8.56 -20.93 -47.72
N GLY A 713 -7.75 -19.92 -47.40
CA GLY A 713 -7.77 -19.25 -46.10
C GLY A 713 -9.06 -18.49 -45.80
N ASN A 714 -9.83 -18.12 -46.83
CA ASN A 714 -11.16 -17.53 -46.64
C ASN A 714 -12.17 -18.46 -45.96
N PHE A 715 -11.86 -19.76 -45.85
CA PHE A 715 -12.74 -20.79 -45.31
C PHE A 715 -12.06 -21.69 -44.28
N ALA A 716 -10.92 -21.23 -43.77
CA ALA A 716 -10.12 -21.93 -42.79
C ALA A 716 -9.49 -20.90 -41.86
N GLU A 717 -9.96 -20.84 -40.62
CA GLU A 717 -9.52 -19.87 -39.62
C GLU A 717 -8.35 -20.46 -38.80
N PRO A 718 -7.31 -19.67 -38.50
CA PRO A 718 -6.24 -20.12 -37.63
C PRO A 718 -6.77 -20.37 -36.21
N VAL A 719 -6.48 -21.56 -35.68
CA VAL A 719 -6.64 -21.94 -34.29
C VAL A 719 -5.26 -21.85 -33.64
N TYR A 720 -5.15 -21.00 -32.63
CA TYR A 720 -3.90 -20.74 -31.92
C TYR A 720 -3.84 -21.58 -30.65
N ASP A 721 -2.81 -22.42 -30.52
CA ASP A 721 -2.51 -23.12 -29.26
C ASP A 721 -1.82 -22.16 -28.28
N VAL A 722 -2.14 -22.27 -26.99
CA VAL A 722 -1.45 -21.52 -25.93
C VAL A 722 0.03 -21.93 -25.92
N PRO A 723 0.99 -20.99 -25.90
CA PRO A 723 2.39 -21.34 -25.89
C PRO A 723 2.77 -22.30 -24.75
N ALA A 724 3.60 -23.29 -25.04
CA ALA A 724 4.08 -24.26 -24.05
C ALA A 724 4.69 -23.57 -22.81
N ARG A 725 5.38 -22.44 -23.00
CA ARG A 725 5.98 -21.67 -21.91
C ARG A 725 4.97 -20.99 -20.99
N THR A 726 3.73 -20.77 -21.45
CA THR A 726 2.66 -20.18 -20.64
C THR A 726 2.11 -21.17 -19.61
N PHE A 727 2.33 -22.47 -19.78
CA PHE A 727 1.89 -23.52 -18.85
C PHE A 727 2.57 -23.49 -17.48
N GLN A 728 3.63 -22.69 -17.31
CA GLN A 728 4.13 -22.38 -15.98
C GLN A 728 3.14 -21.55 -15.12
N PHE A 729 2.17 -20.89 -15.75
CA PHE A 729 1.11 -20.14 -15.08
C PHE A 729 -0.21 -20.91 -14.95
N LEU A 730 -0.25 -22.18 -15.36
CA LEU A 730 -1.46 -22.99 -15.24
C LEU A 730 -1.83 -23.15 -13.76
N GLU A 731 -3.09 -22.88 -13.42
CA GLU A 731 -3.65 -23.16 -12.10
C GLU A 731 -3.60 -24.68 -11.85
N LEU A 732 -2.97 -25.07 -10.75
CA LEU A 732 -2.70 -26.47 -10.41
C LEU A 732 -3.79 -27.06 -9.50
N GLN A 733 -4.59 -26.21 -8.85
CA GLN A 733 -5.80 -26.59 -8.13
C GLN A 733 -6.91 -27.00 -9.10
N GLY A 734 -7.61 -28.07 -8.75
CA GLY A 734 -8.72 -28.59 -9.53
C GLY A 734 -8.37 -29.84 -10.33
N LEU A 735 -9.42 -30.55 -10.74
CA LEU A 735 -9.30 -31.87 -11.36
C LEU A 735 -9.36 -31.74 -12.88
N VAL A 736 -8.42 -32.41 -13.55
CA VAL A 736 -8.50 -32.73 -14.97
C VAL A 736 -8.91 -34.20 -15.02
N PRO A 737 -10.18 -34.54 -15.31
CA PRO A 737 -10.72 -35.89 -15.13
C PRO A 737 -10.11 -36.93 -16.09
N ALA A 738 -8.82 -37.23 -15.91
CA ALA A 738 -8.04 -38.15 -16.69
C ALA A 738 -8.34 -39.57 -16.23
N ARG A 739 -8.51 -40.47 -17.20
CA ARG A 739 -8.68 -41.90 -16.93
C ARG A 739 -7.31 -42.50 -16.60
N ALA A 740 -7.28 -43.58 -15.81
CA ALA A 740 -6.03 -44.29 -15.54
C ALA A 740 -5.37 -44.82 -16.83
N SER A 741 -6.18 -45.16 -17.84
CA SER A 741 -5.68 -45.53 -19.18
C SER A 741 -4.99 -44.38 -19.91
N GLU A 742 -5.44 -43.14 -19.70
CA GLU A 742 -4.84 -41.93 -20.30
C GLU A 742 -3.51 -41.59 -19.61
N ILE A 743 -3.46 -41.70 -18.27
CA ILE A 743 -2.20 -41.54 -17.52
C ILE A 743 -1.20 -42.63 -17.88
N ASN A 744 -1.63 -43.88 -18.07
CA ASN A 744 -0.77 -44.96 -18.55
C ASN A 744 -0.09 -44.60 -19.89
N THR A 745 -0.79 -43.95 -20.82
CA THR A 745 -0.18 -43.51 -22.09
C THR A 745 0.99 -42.54 -21.89
N LEU A 746 0.98 -41.75 -20.81
CA LEU A 746 2.06 -40.78 -20.53
C LEU A 746 3.29 -41.42 -19.86
N ILE A 747 3.07 -42.46 -19.04
CA ILE A 747 4.13 -43.11 -18.24
C ILE A 747 4.62 -44.44 -18.84
N ASP A 748 4.04 -44.88 -19.97
CA ASP A 748 4.42 -46.11 -20.63
C ASP A 748 5.89 -46.06 -21.08
N GLY A 749 6.66 -47.08 -20.70
CA GLY A 749 8.10 -47.14 -20.95
C GLY A 749 8.98 -46.54 -19.85
N ASP A 750 8.42 -45.88 -18.83
CA ASP A 750 9.17 -45.48 -17.64
C ASP A 750 9.31 -46.67 -16.66
N PRO A 751 10.54 -47.12 -16.33
CA PRO A 751 10.75 -48.30 -15.49
C PRO A 751 10.34 -48.10 -14.03
N ASN A 752 10.19 -46.86 -13.57
CA ASN A 752 9.88 -46.54 -12.18
C ASN A 752 8.40 -46.25 -11.93
N LEU A 753 7.67 -45.77 -12.95
CA LEU A 753 6.28 -45.33 -12.85
C LEU A 753 5.29 -46.25 -13.55
N THR A 754 5.74 -47.17 -14.42
CA THR A 754 4.85 -48.17 -15.06
C THR A 754 4.06 -48.95 -13.99
N GLY A 755 2.73 -48.91 -14.09
CA GLY A 755 1.81 -49.56 -13.15
C GLY A 755 1.19 -48.64 -12.08
N TYR A 756 1.67 -47.40 -11.93
CA TYR A 756 1.23 -46.46 -10.88
C TYR A 756 0.15 -45.46 -11.32
N ALA A 757 -0.41 -45.58 -12.52
CA ALA A 757 -1.40 -44.61 -13.03
C ALA A 757 -2.63 -44.44 -12.13
N ASN A 758 -3.12 -45.52 -11.51
CA ASN A 758 -4.24 -45.42 -10.56
C ASN A 758 -3.85 -44.70 -9.27
N THR A 759 -2.61 -44.87 -8.80
CA THR A 759 -2.09 -44.23 -7.60
C THR A 759 -1.94 -42.73 -7.83
N LEU A 760 -1.31 -42.31 -8.94
CA LEU A 760 -1.20 -40.89 -9.34
C LEU A 760 -2.57 -40.23 -9.49
N ARG A 761 -3.51 -40.90 -10.17
CA ARG A 761 -4.89 -40.41 -10.33
C ARG A 761 -5.60 -40.22 -8.99
N THR A 762 -5.40 -41.15 -8.05
CA THR A 762 -6.05 -41.09 -6.73
C THR A 762 -5.44 -39.98 -5.88
N ALA A 763 -4.11 -39.88 -5.88
CA ALA A 763 -3.38 -38.85 -5.15
C ALA A 763 -3.80 -37.43 -5.58
N GLY A 764 -3.90 -37.16 -6.88
CA GLY A 764 -4.35 -35.85 -7.38
C GLY A 764 -5.78 -35.52 -6.94
N ARG A 765 -6.69 -36.49 -7.03
CA ARG A 765 -8.11 -36.31 -6.67
C ARG A 765 -8.34 -36.04 -5.19
N GLU A 766 -7.65 -36.78 -4.31
CA GLU A 766 -7.81 -36.62 -2.87
C GLU A 766 -7.23 -35.30 -2.36
N ASN A 767 -6.26 -34.74 -3.09
CA ASN A 767 -5.56 -33.52 -2.71
C ASN A 767 -5.96 -32.28 -3.51
N ASN A 768 -6.97 -32.36 -4.38
CA ASN A 768 -7.40 -31.27 -5.27
C ASN A 768 -6.25 -30.71 -6.13
N ILE A 769 -5.48 -31.60 -6.75
CA ILE A 769 -4.35 -31.27 -7.61
C ILE A 769 -4.59 -31.85 -9.01
N ASN A 770 -4.25 -31.06 -10.02
CA ASN A 770 -4.26 -31.42 -11.44
C ASN A 770 -3.49 -32.73 -11.69
N GLU A 771 -4.21 -33.78 -12.09
CA GLU A 771 -3.64 -35.13 -12.28
C GLU A 771 -2.53 -35.19 -13.35
N LEU A 772 -2.56 -34.29 -14.34
CA LEU A 772 -1.55 -34.24 -15.41
C LEU A 772 -0.27 -33.56 -14.94
N TYR A 773 -0.37 -32.47 -14.17
CA TYR A 773 0.80 -31.88 -13.51
C TYR A 773 1.52 -32.91 -12.63
N LEU A 774 0.79 -33.63 -11.78
CA LEU A 774 1.38 -34.60 -10.87
C LEU A 774 2.13 -35.71 -11.63
N THR A 775 1.52 -36.22 -12.69
CA THR A 775 2.11 -37.25 -13.55
C THR A 775 3.38 -36.74 -14.22
N VAL A 776 3.34 -35.54 -14.80
CA VAL A 776 4.48 -34.92 -15.48
C VAL A 776 5.62 -34.60 -14.52
N HIS A 777 5.30 -34.16 -13.30
CA HIS A 777 6.31 -33.88 -12.28
C HIS A 777 7.07 -35.16 -11.89
N ALA A 778 6.36 -36.27 -11.63
CA ALA A 778 6.99 -37.55 -11.35
C ALA A 778 7.89 -38.04 -12.51
N LEU A 779 7.41 -37.89 -13.76
CA LEU A 779 8.20 -38.21 -14.95
C LEU A 779 9.47 -37.37 -15.05
N LYS A 780 9.40 -36.07 -14.77
CA LYS A 780 10.58 -35.20 -14.80
C LYS A 780 11.65 -35.65 -13.80
N GLU A 781 11.26 -36.07 -12.59
CA GLU A 781 12.20 -36.54 -11.58
C GLU A 781 12.82 -37.91 -11.91
N SER A 782 12.11 -38.74 -12.69
CA SER A 782 12.63 -40.04 -13.16
C SER A 782 13.77 -39.94 -14.18
N GLU A 783 13.91 -38.79 -14.87
CA GLU A 783 14.92 -38.57 -15.92
C GLU A 783 16.18 -37.84 -15.39
N GLY A 784 16.15 -37.36 -14.14
CA GLY A 784 17.19 -36.50 -13.56
C GLY A 784 18.27 -37.24 -12.76
N PRO A 785 19.30 -36.51 -12.27
CA PRO A 785 20.32 -37.07 -11.38
C PRO A 785 19.77 -37.59 -10.04
N ASN A 786 18.57 -37.13 -9.66
CA ASN A 786 17.86 -37.56 -8.46
C ASN A 786 16.96 -38.80 -8.69
N SER A 787 16.96 -39.39 -9.89
CA SER A 787 16.15 -40.57 -10.24
C SER A 787 16.37 -41.75 -9.30
N VAL A 788 17.53 -41.85 -8.66
CA VAL A 788 17.83 -42.84 -7.61
C VAL A 788 16.87 -42.78 -6.41
N LEU A 789 16.28 -41.62 -6.11
CA LEU A 789 15.25 -41.47 -5.07
C LEU A 789 13.94 -42.17 -5.44
N LEU A 790 13.67 -42.32 -6.74
CA LEU A 790 12.54 -43.08 -7.25
C LEU A 790 12.85 -44.58 -7.27
N GLU A 791 14.10 -44.97 -7.52
CA GLU A 791 14.53 -46.37 -7.51
C GLU A 791 14.51 -46.99 -6.10
N GLY A 792 14.74 -46.16 -5.09
CA GLY A 792 14.70 -46.50 -3.67
C GLY A 792 16.09 -46.50 -3.05
N ILE A 793 16.23 -45.84 -1.89
CA ILE A 793 17.51 -45.68 -1.19
C ILE A 793 17.40 -46.28 0.21
N GLU A 794 18.40 -47.07 0.61
CA GLU A 794 18.51 -47.56 1.98
C GLU A 794 19.11 -46.48 2.88
N VAL A 795 18.35 -46.05 3.89
CA VAL A 795 18.77 -45.09 4.90
C VAL A 795 19.22 -45.86 6.13
N THR A 796 20.47 -45.62 6.57
CA THR A 796 21.08 -46.22 7.77
C THR A 796 21.48 -45.19 8.82
N GLU A 797 21.37 -43.91 8.48
CA GLU A 797 21.74 -42.77 9.33
C GLU A 797 20.82 -41.59 8.99
N VAL A 798 20.40 -40.83 10.01
CA VAL A 798 19.60 -39.59 9.89
C VAL A 798 20.22 -38.56 10.82
N GLU A 799 20.56 -37.38 10.30
CA GLU A 799 21.23 -36.29 11.06
C GLU A 799 22.45 -36.74 11.90
N GLY A 800 23.26 -37.66 11.39
CA GLY A 800 24.44 -38.16 12.13
C GLY A 800 24.17 -39.31 13.11
N SER A 801 22.90 -39.75 13.22
CA SER A 801 22.46 -40.80 14.15
C SER A 801 22.10 -42.07 13.40
N SER A 802 22.69 -43.21 13.79
CA SER A 802 22.39 -44.50 13.15
C SER A 802 20.94 -44.93 13.39
N VAL A 803 20.28 -45.34 12.31
CA VAL A 803 18.90 -45.87 12.30
C VAL A 803 18.87 -47.29 11.72
N ALA A 804 17.74 -47.99 11.86
CA ALA A 804 17.56 -49.30 11.25
C ALA A 804 17.56 -49.17 9.71
N PRO A 805 18.34 -50.00 8.98
CA PRO A 805 18.37 -49.97 7.52
C PRO A 805 16.96 -50.07 6.94
N THR A 806 16.52 -49.03 6.25
CA THR A 806 15.16 -48.93 5.71
C THR A 806 15.21 -48.35 4.31
N THR A 807 14.66 -49.06 3.32
CA THR A 807 14.50 -48.55 1.96
C THR A 807 13.34 -47.57 1.89
N VAL A 808 13.60 -46.39 1.34
CA VAL A 808 12.62 -45.30 1.22
C VAL A 808 12.59 -44.75 -0.21
N TYR A 809 11.49 -44.11 -0.56
CA TYR A 809 11.23 -43.56 -1.89
C TYR A 809 10.80 -42.11 -1.81
N ASN A 810 11.29 -41.27 -2.72
CA ASN A 810 10.88 -39.87 -2.84
C ASN A 810 10.62 -39.52 -4.31
N VAL A 811 9.36 -39.59 -4.73
CA VAL A 811 8.98 -39.52 -6.15
C VAL A 811 9.04 -38.12 -6.74
N PHE A 812 8.91 -37.09 -5.92
CA PHE A 812 8.84 -35.68 -6.37
C PHE A 812 10.08 -34.86 -5.96
N GLY A 813 11.15 -35.52 -5.48
CA GLY A 813 12.37 -34.83 -5.05
C GLY A 813 12.15 -33.85 -3.89
N ILE A 814 11.18 -34.12 -3.00
CA ILE A 814 10.82 -33.23 -1.89
C ILE A 814 11.99 -33.12 -0.91
N GLU A 815 12.37 -31.89 -0.55
CA GLU A 815 13.54 -31.61 0.32
C GLU A 815 14.88 -32.15 -0.18
N ALA A 816 14.99 -32.53 -1.46
CA ALA A 816 16.25 -32.91 -2.11
C ALA A 816 17.10 -31.66 -2.41
N ASN A 817 17.67 -31.06 -1.37
CA ASN A 817 18.39 -29.79 -1.41
C ASN A 817 19.81 -29.88 -0.81
N GLY A 818 20.56 -28.79 -0.87
CA GLY A 818 21.88 -28.69 -0.23
C GLY A 818 23.05 -29.23 -1.06
N THR A 819 24.13 -29.66 -0.39
CA THR A 819 25.34 -30.21 -1.03
C THR A 819 25.20 -31.68 -1.41
N ASP A 820 24.27 -32.41 -0.77
CA ASP A 820 23.92 -33.79 -1.12
C ASP A 820 22.37 -33.94 -1.17
N PRO A 821 21.76 -33.59 -2.32
CA PRO A 821 20.31 -33.68 -2.53
C PRO A 821 19.73 -35.08 -2.40
N VAL A 822 20.54 -36.11 -2.70
CA VAL A 822 20.10 -37.51 -2.64
C VAL A 822 19.98 -37.95 -1.19
N GLN A 823 20.97 -37.62 -0.36
CA GLN A 823 20.91 -37.92 1.07
C GLN A 823 19.78 -37.16 1.78
N SER A 824 19.68 -35.84 1.59
CA SER A 824 18.65 -35.03 2.26
C SER A 824 17.22 -35.45 1.88
N GLY A 825 16.99 -35.73 0.60
CA GLY A 825 15.69 -36.24 0.12
C GLY A 825 15.35 -37.64 0.64
N ALA A 826 16.35 -38.50 0.89
CA ALA A 826 16.15 -39.83 1.45
C ALA A 826 15.89 -39.79 2.97
N GLU A 827 16.65 -38.99 3.72
CA GLU A 827 16.42 -38.79 5.16
C GLU A 827 15.02 -38.22 5.42
N PHE A 828 14.59 -37.23 4.62
CA PHE A 828 13.23 -36.70 4.71
C PHE A 828 12.17 -37.78 4.44
N ALA A 829 12.33 -38.60 3.39
CA ALA A 829 11.42 -39.69 3.08
C ALA A 829 11.36 -40.76 4.18
N TYR A 830 12.48 -41.01 4.87
CA TYR A 830 12.55 -41.89 6.04
C TYR A 830 11.72 -41.33 7.20
N GLU A 831 11.86 -40.04 7.52
CA GLU A 831 11.08 -39.40 8.58
C GLU A 831 9.57 -39.40 8.29
N GLN A 832 9.18 -39.27 7.02
CA GLN A 832 7.79 -39.35 6.59
C GLN A 832 7.27 -40.80 6.45
N GLY A 833 8.13 -41.81 6.59
CA GLY A 833 7.76 -43.23 6.51
C GLY A 833 7.45 -43.74 5.10
N TRP A 834 8.00 -43.12 4.06
CA TRP A 834 7.74 -43.46 2.65
C TRP A 834 8.50 -44.71 2.19
N THR A 835 8.14 -45.86 2.77
CA THR A 835 8.79 -47.16 2.57
C THR A 835 8.30 -47.93 1.33
N THR A 836 7.34 -47.38 0.59
CA THR A 836 6.86 -47.91 -0.70
C THR A 836 6.67 -46.76 -1.68
N LYS A 837 6.79 -47.04 -2.98
CA LYS A 837 6.53 -46.05 -4.05
C LYS A 837 5.09 -45.54 -3.98
N GLU A 838 4.11 -46.41 -3.68
CA GLU A 838 2.72 -46.01 -3.51
C GLU A 838 2.55 -44.98 -2.38
N ALA A 839 3.17 -45.22 -1.21
CA ALA A 839 3.14 -44.28 -0.10
C ALA A 839 3.83 -42.95 -0.44
N ALA A 840 4.98 -43.00 -1.12
CA ALA A 840 5.69 -41.82 -1.57
C ALA A 840 4.87 -40.96 -2.54
N ILE A 841 4.09 -41.59 -3.44
CA ILE A 841 3.19 -40.87 -4.34
C ILE A 841 2.04 -40.22 -3.55
N LEU A 842 1.33 -40.97 -2.70
CA LEU A 842 0.15 -40.48 -2.00
C LEU A 842 0.50 -39.37 -0.99
N GLU A 843 1.44 -39.64 -0.08
CA GLU A 843 1.82 -38.70 0.98
C GLU A 843 2.70 -37.57 0.47
N GLY A 844 3.54 -37.81 -0.55
CA GLY A 844 4.30 -36.74 -1.23
C GLY A 844 3.37 -35.75 -1.94
N THR A 845 2.32 -36.23 -2.60
CA THR A 845 1.30 -35.36 -3.22
C THR A 845 0.59 -34.50 -2.17
N LYS A 846 0.24 -35.10 -1.04
CA LYS A 846 -0.38 -34.39 0.09
C LYS A 846 0.55 -33.31 0.64
N TRP A 847 1.84 -33.61 0.80
CA TRP A 847 2.83 -32.64 1.22
C TRP A 847 2.92 -31.44 0.26
N ILE A 848 2.97 -31.69 -1.06
CA ILE A 848 2.96 -30.62 -2.09
C ILE A 848 1.67 -29.77 -1.97
N SER A 849 0.53 -30.43 -1.76
CA SER A 849 -0.76 -29.75 -1.58
C SER A 849 -0.75 -28.82 -0.38
N GLU A 850 -0.33 -29.31 0.79
CA GLU A 850 -0.40 -28.58 2.06
C GLU A 850 0.64 -27.45 2.14
N ASN A 851 1.82 -27.62 1.54
CA ASN A 851 2.92 -26.65 1.63
C ASN A 851 2.92 -25.60 0.51
N PHE A 852 2.38 -25.94 -0.67
CA PHE A 852 2.42 -25.09 -1.86
C PHE A 852 1.01 -24.80 -2.40
N ILE A 853 0.42 -25.77 -3.10
CA ILE A 853 -0.73 -25.55 -3.99
C ILE A 853 -1.98 -25.11 -3.21
N ASN A 854 -2.42 -25.90 -2.22
CA ASN A 854 -3.61 -25.65 -1.39
C ASN A 854 -3.25 -25.07 0.00
N HIS A 855 -2.07 -24.45 0.15
CA HIS A 855 -1.61 -23.95 1.45
C HIS A 855 -2.61 -22.93 2.04
N PRO A 856 -3.10 -23.11 3.28
CA PRO A 856 -4.31 -22.44 3.79
C PRO A 856 -4.19 -20.92 3.93
N ARG A 857 -2.97 -20.39 4.02
CA ARG A 857 -2.72 -18.94 4.15
C ARG A 857 -2.11 -18.30 2.92
N ASN A 858 -1.44 -19.08 2.08
CA ASN A 858 -0.47 -18.60 1.09
C ASN A 858 -0.36 -19.59 -0.08
N PRO A 859 -1.45 -19.80 -0.85
CA PRO A 859 -1.46 -20.76 -1.94
C PRO A 859 -0.52 -20.31 -3.08
N GLN A 860 0.34 -21.22 -3.52
CA GLN A 860 1.24 -21.08 -4.67
C GLN A 860 0.72 -21.95 -5.80
N ASP A 861 -0.41 -21.54 -6.37
CA ASP A 861 -1.23 -22.37 -7.26
C ASP A 861 -0.73 -22.45 -8.72
N THR A 862 0.51 -22.04 -8.99
CA THR A 862 1.12 -22.18 -10.31
C THR A 862 2.57 -22.59 -10.16
N LEU A 863 3.12 -23.28 -11.14
CA LEU A 863 4.56 -23.63 -11.15
C LEU A 863 5.44 -22.39 -10.99
N TYR A 864 5.03 -21.29 -11.63
CA TYR A 864 5.69 -19.99 -11.49
C TYR A 864 5.71 -19.54 -10.02
N LYS A 865 4.57 -19.56 -9.31
CA LYS A 865 4.49 -19.16 -7.90
C LYS A 865 5.24 -20.12 -6.99
N MET A 866 5.22 -21.43 -7.26
CA MET A 866 6.01 -22.42 -6.52
C MET A 866 7.52 -22.19 -6.64
N ARG A 867 7.98 -21.59 -7.76
CA ARG A 867 9.39 -21.31 -7.99
C ARG A 867 9.83 -19.91 -7.57
N TRP A 868 9.04 -18.88 -7.88
CA TRP A 868 9.49 -17.48 -7.85
C TRP A 868 8.89 -16.64 -6.72
N ASP A 869 7.98 -17.19 -5.90
CA ASP A 869 7.14 -16.49 -4.91
C ASP A 869 7.71 -15.16 -4.37
N PRO A 870 7.41 -14.03 -5.05
CA PRO A 870 7.92 -12.73 -4.63
C PRO A 870 7.10 -12.14 -3.48
N GLY A 871 5.92 -12.70 -3.15
CA GLY A 871 5.11 -12.29 -2.00
C GLY A 871 5.68 -12.70 -0.63
N ARG A 872 6.74 -13.53 -0.60
CA ARG A 872 7.44 -13.97 0.62
C ARG A 872 8.90 -13.50 0.70
N ASN A 873 9.23 -12.40 0.04
CA ASN A 873 10.60 -11.92 -0.14
C ASN A 873 11.51 -12.95 -0.86
N GLY A 874 10.93 -13.88 -1.62
CA GLY A 874 11.66 -14.95 -2.30
C GLY A 874 11.95 -16.20 -1.47
N LYS A 875 11.50 -16.33 -0.23
CA LYS A 875 11.85 -17.51 0.60
C LYS A 875 11.12 -18.80 0.19
N ASN A 876 11.83 -19.92 0.34
CA ASN A 876 11.34 -21.32 0.16
C ASN A 876 10.81 -21.65 -1.25
N PRO A 877 11.62 -21.48 -2.31
CA PRO A 877 11.25 -21.98 -3.64
C PRO A 877 11.21 -23.52 -3.63
N PHE A 878 10.27 -24.12 -4.36
CA PHE A 878 10.19 -25.59 -4.50
C PHE A 878 11.48 -26.17 -5.11
N SER A 879 12.15 -25.40 -5.99
CA SER A 879 13.40 -25.80 -6.62
C SER A 879 14.38 -24.64 -6.69
N SER A 880 15.68 -24.91 -6.54
CA SER A 880 16.75 -23.94 -6.83
C SER A 880 16.96 -23.70 -8.33
N ASN A 881 16.54 -24.64 -9.19
CA ASN A 881 16.71 -24.55 -10.63
C ASN A 881 15.82 -23.44 -11.20
N ILE A 882 16.42 -22.41 -11.80
CA ILE A 882 15.67 -21.27 -12.39
C ILE A 882 14.72 -21.69 -13.52
N LYS A 883 14.98 -22.82 -14.18
CA LYS A 883 14.20 -23.31 -15.33
C LYS A 883 13.06 -24.26 -14.94
N TRP A 884 12.97 -24.66 -13.67
CA TRP A 884 12.08 -25.73 -13.22
C TRP A 884 10.62 -25.52 -13.65
N ALA A 885 10.09 -24.32 -13.45
CA ALA A 885 8.69 -24.01 -13.78
C ALA A 885 8.41 -24.04 -15.31
N ASP A 886 9.34 -23.51 -16.11
CA ASP A 886 9.26 -23.51 -17.58
C ASP A 886 9.37 -24.92 -18.16
N GLU A 887 10.30 -25.74 -17.64
CA GLU A 887 10.52 -27.12 -18.09
C GLU A 887 9.33 -28.05 -17.79
N ILE A 888 8.76 -27.95 -16.59
CA ILE A 888 7.56 -28.74 -16.24
C ILE A 888 6.35 -28.21 -17.01
N GLY A 889 6.18 -26.88 -17.11
CA GLY A 889 5.09 -26.27 -17.87
C GLY A 889 5.03 -26.77 -19.32
N ALA A 890 6.17 -26.80 -20.01
CA ALA A 890 6.25 -27.30 -21.38
C ALA A 890 5.81 -28.77 -21.53
N ARG A 891 6.07 -29.61 -20.52
CA ARG A 891 5.64 -31.02 -20.50
C ARG A 891 4.16 -31.18 -20.16
N ILE A 892 3.60 -30.31 -19.31
CA ILE A 892 2.16 -30.27 -19.05
C ILE A 892 1.42 -29.91 -20.35
N HIS A 893 1.88 -28.90 -21.07
CA HIS A 893 1.35 -28.55 -22.39
C HIS A 893 1.30 -29.77 -23.33
N GLU A 894 2.38 -30.55 -23.38
CA GLU A 894 2.44 -31.77 -24.21
C GLU A 894 1.48 -32.86 -23.72
N ALA A 895 1.33 -33.05 -22.40
CA ALA A 895 0.37 -34.00 -21.85
C ALA A 895 -1.08 -33.61 -22.17
N TYR A 896 -1.42 -32.32 -22.09
CA TYR A 896 -2.73 -31.80 -22.52
C TYR A 896 -2.97 -32.03 -24.01
N ARG A 897 -1.93 -31.86 -24.84
CA ARG A 897 -1.98 -32.09 -26.29
C ARG A 897 -2.15 -33.56 -26.66
N ILE A 898 -1.41 -34.47 -26.01
CA ILE A 898 -1.48 -35.92 -26.27
C ILE A 898 -2.86 -36.46 -25.87
N LEU A 899 -3.44 -35.95 -24.78
CA LEU A 899 -4.68 -36.44 -24.20
C LEU A 899 -5.93 -35.64 -24.60
N ASP A 900 -5.75 -34.61 -25.45
CA ASP A 900 -6.80 -33.74 -25.98
C ASP A 900 -7.70 -33.16 -24.87
N LYS A 901 -7.10 -32.40 -23.94
CA LYS A 901 -7.79 -31.74 -22.82
C LYS A 901 -7.94 -30.24 -23.07
N GLU A 902 -9.15 -29.71 -22.87
CA GLU A 902 -9.50 -28.34 -23.30
C GLU A 902 -9.63 -27.31 -22.17
N SER A 903 -9.79 -27.72 -20.91
CA SER A 903 -9.97 -26.80 -19.78
C SER A 903 -8.64 -26.23 -19.28
N LEU A 904 -8.40 -24.94 -19.54
CA LEU A 904 -7.17 -24.23 -19.20
C LEU A 904 -7.46 -22.95 -18.40
N HIS A 905 -6.98 -22.93 -17.15
CA HIS A 905 -7.05 -21.77 -16.26
C HIS A 905 -5.63 -21.32 -15.94
N PHE A 906 -5.31 -20.05 -16.19
CA PHE A 906 -3.99 -19.48 -15.98
C PHE A 906 -4.04 -18.34 -14.97
N ASP A 907 -3.06 -18.26 -14.08
CA ASP A 907 -2.85 -17.14 -13.18
C ASP A 907 -1.47 -16.51 -13.41
N ILE A 908 -1.48 -15.44 -14.19
CA ILE A 908 -0.29 -14.72 -14.66
C ILE A 908 0.10 -13.68 -13.62
N SER A 909 1.33 -13.79 -13.13
CA SER A 909 1.89 -12.82 -12.20
C SER A 909 2.29 -11.50 -12.90
N VAL A 910 2.08 -10.35 -12.26
CA VAL A 910 2.42 -9.02 -12.82
C VAL A 910 3.09 -8.14 -11.75
N TYR A 911 4.25 -7.59 -12.07
CA TYR A 911 5.01 -6.66 -11.21
C TYR A 911 4.66 -5.18 -11.46
N LYS A 912 4.98 -4.30 -10.50
CA LYS A 912 4.83 -2.84 -10.64
C LYS A 912 5.85 -2.25 -11.65
N THR A 913 5.42 -1.36 -12.57
CA THR A 913 6.21 -0.87 -13.73
C THR A 913 6.91 0.49 -13.53
N ARG A 914 7.98 0.78 -14.29
CA ARG A 914 8.75 2.06 -14.35
C ARG A 914 8.37 2.92 -15.56
N ALA A 915 8.72 4.21 -15.59
CA ALA A 915 8.38 5.13 -16.69
C ALA A 915 9.45 5.16 -17.79
N TRP A 916 9.01 5.24 -19.05
CA TRP A 916 9.91 5.46 -20.19
C TRP A 916 10.42 6.91 -20.20
N PRO A 917 11.74 7.16 -20.35
CA PRO A 917 12.32 8.47 -20.03
C PRO A 917 12.10 9.55 -21.11
N VAL A 918 11.60 9.21 -22.30
CA VAL A 918 11.24 10.19 -23.35
C VAL A 918 9.82 9.90 -23.86
N PRO A 919 8.77 10.49 -23.25
CA PRO A 919 7.39 10.21 -23.62
C PRO A 919 7.13 10.40 -25.13
N GLY A 920 6.42 9.44 -25.74
CA GLY A 920 6.11 9.45 -27.16
C GLY A 920 7.25 9.07 -28.12
N HIS A 921 8.45 8.73 -27.62
CA HIS A 921 9.62 8.39 -28.44
C HIS A 921 10.32 7.13 -27.94
N THR A 922 10.05 5.98 -28.56
CA THR A 922 10.49 4.66 -28.07
C THR A 922 11.59 3.98 -28.90
N ARG A 923 11.94 4.54 -30.06
CA ARG A 923 13.03 4.02 -30.91
C ARG A 923 14.36 4.18 -30.18
N ILE A 924 15.25 3.20 -30.25
CA ILE A 924 16.63 3.30 -29.77
C ILE A 924 17.55 3.43 -30.98
N SER A 925 18.31 4.52 -31.05
CA SER A 925 19.31 4.71 -32.13
C SER A 925 20.63 4.03 -31.82
N SER A 926 20.97 3.86 -30.54
CA SER A 926 22.14 3.11 -30.12
C SER A 926 21.89 2.35 -28.81
N PRO A 927 22.00 1.01 -28.80
CA PRO A 927 21.78 0.21 -27.59
C PRO A 927 23.00 0.24 -26.66
N TYR A 928 22.83 -0.27 -25.44
CA TYR A 928 23.91 -0.54 -24.49
C TYR A 928 24.84 -1.64 -25.03
N GLY A 929 26.16 -1.51 -24.80
CA GLY A 929 27.16 -2.50 -25.24
C GLY A 929 28.30 -1.94 -26.09
N TYR A 930 29.25 -2.79 -26.48
CA TYR A 930 30.41 -2.38 -27.28
C TYR A 930 30.01 -1.94 -28.69
N ARG A 931 30.40 -0.72 -29.05
CA ARG A 931 30.19 -0.13 -30.38
C ARG A 931 31.45 0.56 -30.88
N ILE A 932 31.53 0.78 -32.19
CA ILE A 932 32.51 1.73 -32.77
C ILE A 932 32.01 3.13 -32.42
N HIS A 933 32.80 3.88 -31.66
CA HIS A 933 32.43 5.20 -31.18
C HIS A 933 32.25 6.15 -32.37
N PRO A 934 31.08 6.79 -32.54
CA PRO A 934 30.73 7.51 -33.77
C PRO A 934 31.59 8.76 -34.01
N ILE A 935 32.29 9.24 -32.99
CA ILE A 935 33.14 10.44 -33.06
C ILE A 935 34.64 10.10 -33.12
N THR A 936 35.09 8.99 -32.51
CA THR A 936 36.54 8.68 -32.39
C THR A 936 36.97 7.48 -33.23
N GLY A 937 36.04 6.65 -33.72
CA GLY A 937 36.35 5.44 -34.50
C GLY A 937 36.87 4.26 -33.68
N ASP A 938 37.01 4.42 -32.35
CA ASP A 938 37.50 3.37 -31.46
C ASP A 938 36.38 2.40 -31.05
N HIS A 939 36.73 1.15 -30.79
CA HIS A 939 35.82 0.20 -30.15
C HIS A 939 35.64 0.57 -28.66
N ARG A 940 34.50 1.13 -28.28
CA ARG A 940 34.21 1.60 -26.92
C ARG A 940 32.88 1.05 -26.40
N MET A 941 32.84 0.82 -25.10
CA MET A 941 31.63 0.40 -24.40
C MET A 941 30.64 1.57 -24.34
N HIS A 942 29.42 1.37 -24.85
CA HIS A 942 28.31 2.27 -24.63
C HIS A 942 27.60 1.89 -23.33
N ILE A 943 27.67 2.80 -22.36
CA ILE A 943 27.28 2.59 -20.96
C ILE A 943 25.81 2.95 -20.66
N GLY A 944 25.02 3.18 -21.71
CA GLY A 944 23.59 3.53 -21.67
C GLY A 944 22.91 3.24 -23.02
N ILE A 945 21.71 3.78 -23.22
CA ILE A 945 20.98 3.75 -24.49
C ILE A 945 20.76 5.16 -25.03
N ASP A 946 20.80 5.31 -26.36
CA ASP A 946 20.53 6.56 -27.06
C ASP A 946 19.11 6.54 -27.64
N ILE A 947 18.26 7.46 -27.19
CA ILE A 947 16.85 7.60 -27.60
C ILE A 947 16.70 8.90 -28.41
N PRO A 948 16.61 8.85 -29.76
CA PRO A 948 16.46 10.04 -30.58
C PRO A 948 15.08 10.66 -30.43
N ALA A 949 15.05 11.97 -30.25
CA ALA A 949 13.83 12.78 -30.26
C ALA A 949 14.16 14.21 -30.72
N PRO A 950 13.16 14.98 -31.21
CA PRO A 950 13.35 16.38 -31.51
C PRO A 950 13.98 17.16 -30.34
N GLY A 951 14.79 18.17 -30.66
CA GLY A 951 15.36 19.04 -29.62
C GLY A 951 14.24 19.77 -28.89
N GLY A 952 14.30 19.78 -27.56
CA GLY A 952 13.27 20.36 -26.69
C GLY A 952 12.18 19.37 -26.25
N THR A 953 12.19 18.12 -26.70
CA THR A 953 11.27 17.09 -26.19
C THR A 953 11.50 16.86 -24.69
N PRO A 954 10.45 16.76 -23.85
CA PRO A 954 10.57 16.45 -22.42
C PRO A 954 11.29 15.12 -22.16
N ILE A 955 12.23 15.15 -21.22
CA ILE A 955 12.84 13.98 -20.59
C ILE A 955 12.25 13.86 -19.20
N VAL A 956 11.75 12.67 -18.86
CA VAL A 956 11.11 12.40 -17.57
C VAL A 956 11.90 11.44 -16.71
N ALA A 957 11.77 11.56 -15.38
CA ALA A 957 12.33 10.61 -14.44
C ALA A 957 11.67 9.24 -14.63
N ALA A 958 12.50 8.19 -14.73
CA ALA A 958 12.05 6.84 -15.03
C ALA A 958 11.55 6.11 -13.78
N LYS A 959 12.01 6.55 -12.60
CA LYS A 959 11.59 6.12 -11.27
C LYS A 959 11.71 7.33 -10.34
N ALA A 960 10.90 7.41 -9.30
CA ALA A 960 11.04 8.44 -8.29
C ALA A 960 12.40 8.36 -7.59
N GLY A 961 12.98 9.50 -7.21
CA GLY A 961 14.24 9.54 -6.50
C GLY A 961 14.81 10.94 -6.31
N ARG A 962 15.99 11.02 -5.71
CA ARG A 962 16.67 12.28 -5.41
C ARG A 962 17.71 12.60 -6.46
N VAL A 963 17.66 13.79 -7.03
CA VAL A 963 18.67 14.30 -7.96
C VAL A 963 20.00 14.48 -7.23
N THR A 964 20.99 13.65 -7.55
CA THR A 964 22.33 13.72 -6.97
C THR A 964 23.28 14.55 -7.82
N VAL A 965 23.01 14.67 -9.12
CA VAL A 965 23.79 15.50 -10.04
C VAL A 965 22.86 16.25 -11.01
N SER A 966 23.17 17.52 -11.27
CA SER A 966 22.59 18.31 -12.35
C SER A 966 23.63 19.34 -12.77
N HIS A 967 24.42 19.02 -13.78
CA HIS A 967 25.55 19.85 -14.18
C HIS A 967 25.92 19.65 -15.65
N TYR A 968 26.82 20.49 -16.15
CA TYR A 968 27.44 20.35 -17.45
C TYR A 968 28.76 19.57 -17.32
N GLY A 969 28.93 18.52 -18.12
CA GLY A 969 30.18 17.77 -18.25
C GLY A 969 30.66 17.74 -19.69
N ALA A 970 31.98 17.69 -19.90
CA ALA A 970 32.59 17.74 -21.24
C ALA A 970 32.11 16.60 -22.17
N SER A 971 31.88 15.40 -21.62
CA SER A 971 31.35 14.25 -22.38
C SER A 971 29.82 14.23 -22.41
N TYR A 972 29.18 14.28 -21.24
CA TYR A 972 27.73 14.12 -21.09
C TYR A 972 26.91 15.35 -21.51
N GLY A 973 27.53 16.51 -21.69
CA GLY A 973 26.79 17.76 -21.88
C GLY A 973 26.07 18.15 -20.61
N ASN A 974 24.90 18.78 -20.73
CA ASN A 974 23.99 18.93 -19.59
C ASN A 974 23.42 17.56 -19.24
N TRP A 975 23.56 17.16 -17.98
CA TRP A 975 23.09 15.86 -17.54
C TRP A 975 22.60 15.87 -16.09
N ILE A 976 21.71 14.93 -15.80
CA ILE A 976 21.11 14.71 -14.48
C ILE A 976 21.41 13.29 -14.02
N GLU A 977 21.70 13.11 -12.73
CA GLU A 977 21.67 11.82 -12.05
C GLU A 977 20.58 11.82 -10.99
N ILE A 978 19.82 10.73 -10.91
CA ILE A 978 18.82 10.51 -9.87
C ILE A 978 19.19 9.24 -9.10
N ASP A 979 19.27 9.34 -7.78
CA ASP A 979 19.38 8.20 -6.86
C ASP A 979 17.98 7.74 -6.43
N HIS A 980 17.69 6.48 -6.68
CA HIS A 980 16.41 5.84 -6.41
C HIS A 980 16.42 4.96 -5.15
N GLY A 981 17.47 5.05 -4.34
CA GLY A 981 17.69 4.18 -3.18
C GLY A 981 18.24 2.81 -3.55
N ASN A 982 18.69 2.05 -2.54
CA ASN A 982 19.28 0.71 -2.69
C ASN A 982 20.45 0.65 -3.68
N GLY A 983 21.21 1.74 -3.80
CA GLY A 983 22.37 1.85 -4.69
C GLY A 983 22.01 2.03 -6.17
N ILE A 984 20.74 2.18 -6.54
CA ILE A 984 20.30 2.34 -7.92
C ILE A 984 20.29 3.82 -8.31
N THR A 985 21.01 4.17 -9.38
CA THR A 985 20.96 5.52 -9.96
C THR A 985 20.64 5.50 -11.45
N THR A 986 19.99 6.54 -11.95
CA THR A 986 19.80 6.76 -13.39
C THR A 986 20.47 8.03 -13.84
N ARG A 987 20.91 8.07 -15.11
CA ARG A 987 21.48 9.29 -15.71
C ARG A 987 20.79 9.67 -16.99
N TYR A 988 20.66 10.97 -17.19
CA TYR A 988 19.99 11.58 -18.34
C TYR A 988 20.89 12.64 -18.94
N ALA A 989 21.42 12.40 -20.14
CA ALA A 989 22.49 13.21 -20.70
C ALA A 989 22.21 13.70 -22.13
N HIS A 990 23.11 14.58 -22.59
CA HIS A 990 23.02 15.39 -23.81
C HIS A 990 21.86 16.37 -23.81
N ASN A 991 21.36 16.72 -22.63
CA ASN A 991 20.19 17.58 -22.47
C ASN A 991 20.45 18.96 -23.08
N SER A 992 19.44 19.58 -23.70
CA SER A 992 19.51 21.00 -24.07
C SER A 992 19.43 21.88 -22.83
N SER A 993 18.62 21.47 -21.85
CA SER A 993 18.50 22.09 -20.54
C SER A 993 18.19 21.05 -19.47
N ASN A 994 18.81 21.20 -18.29
CA ASN A 994 18.40 20.50 -17.08
C ASN A 994 17.35 21.35 -16.35
N ILE A 995 16.20 20.75 -16.05
CA ILE A 995 15.11 21.42 -15.32
C ILE A 995 15.27 21.15 -13.82
N ALA A 996 15.51 19.89 -13.44
CA ALA A 996 15.74 19.51 -12.05
C ALA A 996 17.17 19.81 -11.60
N LYS A 997 17.34 20.20 -10.33
CA LYS A 997 18.58 20.64 -9.69
C LYS A 997 19.05 19.63 -8.64
N VAL A 998 20.34 19.69 -8.30
CA VAL A 998 20.92 18.83 -7.25
C VAL A 998 20.16 19.05 -5.93
N GLY A 999 19.71 17.95 -5.35
CA GLY A 999 18.97 17.92 -4.10
C GLY A 999 17.46 17.77 -4.27
N ASP A 1000 16.92 18.05 -5.45
CA ASP A 1000 15.49 17.93 -5.76
C ASP A 1000 15.07 16.47 -5.65
N TRP A 1001 13.90 16.23 -5.05
CA TRP A 1001 13.20 14.96 -5.20
C TRP A 1001 12.32 15.06 -6.44
N VAL A 1002 12.34 14.04 -7.29
CA VAL A 1002 11.59 14.00 -8.54
C VAL A 1002 10.78 12.71 -8.62
N GLU A 1003 9.53 12.82 -9.05
CA GLU A 1003 8.60 11.69 -9.16
C GLU A 1003 8.72 10.95 -10.49
N LYS A 1004 8.29 9.68 -10.52
CA LYS A 1004 8.24 8.90 -11.76
C LYS A 1004 7.36 9.63 -12.79
N GLY A 1005 7.89 9.89 -13.98
CA GLY A 1005 7.20 10.61 -15.06
C GLY A 1005 7.31 12.14 -14.99
N GLU A 1006 7.93 12.69 -13.94
CA GLU A 1006 8.17 14.14 -13.83
C GLU A 1006 9.22 14.59 -14.85
N THR A 1007 8.98 15.75 -15.51
CA THR A 1007 9.93 16.29 -16.49
C THR A 1007 11.15 16.89 -15.80
N ILE A 1008 12.30 16.25 -16.01
CA ILE A 1008 13.57 16.61 -15.36
C ILE A 1008 14.54 17.33 -16.29
N ALA A 1009 14.40 17.18 -17.60
CA ALA A 1009 15.28 17.79 -18.59
C ALA A 1009 14.60 17.90 -19.96
N LEU A 1010 15.29 18.51 -20.91
CA LEU A 1010 14.85 18.57 -22.31
C LEU A 1010 15.89 17.95 -23.23
N VAL A 1011 15.46 17.16 -24.21
CA VAL A 1011 16.34 16.54 -25.20
C VAL A 1011 17.14 17.62 -25.93
N GLY A 1012 18.41 17.34 -26.18
CA GLY A 1012 19.29 18.24 -26.90
C GLY A 1012 20.49 17.53 -27.50
N THR A 1013 21.53 18.32 -27.77
CA THR A 1013 22.79 17.85 -28.36
C THR A 1013 23.97 18.58 -27.72
N THR A 1014 24.10 18.48 -26.40
CA THR A 1014 25.21 19.09 -25.65
C THR A 1014 26.30 18.06 -25.32
N GLY A 1015 27.55 18.51 -25.10
CA GLY A 1015 28.68 17.60 -24.85
C GLY A 1015 29.12 16.85 -26.12
N SER A 1016 29.52 15.59 -25.97
CA SER A 1016 29.98 14.74 -27.07
C SER A 1016 28.81 14.02 -27.76
N SER A 1017 27.99 14.78 -28.50
CA SER A 1017 26.83 14.28 -29.24
C SER A 1017 26.84 14.72 -30.71
N THR A 1018 26.35 13.86 -31.62
CA THR A 1018 26.26 14.14 -33.07
C THR A 1018 24.86 14.51 -33.55
N GLY A 1019 23.88 14.59 -32.64
CA GLY A 1019 22.49 14.92 -32.97
C GLY A 1019 21.56 14.83 -31.77
N ASN A 1020 20.32 15.34 -31.89
CA ASN A 1020 19.38 15.39 -30.75
C ASN A 1020 18.96 13.98 -30.29
N HIS A 1021 19.29 13.64 -29.05
CA HIS A 1021 18.87 12.40 -28.37
C HIS A 1021 19.04 12.53 -26.85
N LEU A 1022 18.34 11.66 -26.11
CA LEU A 1022 18.66 11.37 -24.71
C LEU A 1022 19.66 10.22 -24.67
N HIS A 1023 20.78 10.40 -23.97
CA HIS A 1023 21.59 9.28 -23.50
C HIS A 1023 21.16 8.91 -22.08
N PHE A 1024 20.60 7.71 -21.91
CA PHE A 1024 20.02 7.22 -20.66
C PHE A 1024 20.83 6.07 -20.08
N GLU A 1025 21.19 6.16 -18.80
CA GLU A 1025 21.92 5.10 -18.09
C GLU A 1025 21.15 4.62 -16.86
N VAL A 1026 21.39 3.36 -16.48
CA VAL A 1026 21.01 2.77 -15.19
C VAL A 1026 22.26 2.22 -14.53
N ARG A 1027 22.38 2.42 -13.22
CA ARG A 1027 23.50 1.94 -12.42
C ARG A 1027 23.03 1.29 -11.13
N HIS A 1028 23.82 0.34 -10.62
CA HIS A 1028 23.69 -0.23 -9.27
C HIS A 1028 25.06 -0.22 -8.59
N ASN A 1029 25.18 0.42 -7.43
CA ASN A 1029 26.43 0.62 -6.70
C ASN A 1029 27.57 1.13 -7.60
N ASN A 1030 27.23 2.09 -8.47
CA ASN A 1030 28.11 2.73 -9.45
C ASN A 1030 28.60 1.85 -10.62
N ASN A 1031 28.11 0.61 -10.75
CA ASN A 1031 28.31 -0.22 -11.95
C ASN A 1031 27.21 0.04 -12.98
N HIS A 1032 27.53 0.01 -14.27
CA HIS A 1032 26.58 0.29 -15.36
C HIS A 1032 25.84 -0.97 -15.81
N PHE A 1033 24.54 -0.87 -15.97
CA PHE A 1033 23.68 -1.95 -16.44
C PHE A 1033 22.97 -1.55 -17.73
N ASP A 1034 22.53 -2.55 -18.50
CA ASP A 1034 21.63 -2.30 -19.62
C ASP A 1034 20.35 -1.63 -19.09
N PRO A 1035 20.04 -0.40 -19.53
CA PRO A 1035 18.84 0.30 -19.08
C PRO A 1035 17.53 -0.35 -19.55
N LEU A 1036 17.55 -1.13 -20.64
CA LEU A 1036 16.34 -1.67 -21.25
C LEU A 1036 15.57 -2.63 -20.34
N PRO A 1037 16.19 -3.68 -19.75
CA PRO A 1037 15.51 -4.54 -18.80
C PRO A 1037 14.93 -3.76 -17.63
N TRP A 1038 15.73 -2.85 -17.07
CA TRP A 1038 15.32 -2.02 -15.94
C TRP A 1038 14.11 -1.14 -16.27
N LEU A 1039 14.04 -0.52 -17.46
CA LEU A 1039 12.91 0.30 -17.90
C LEU A 1039 11.64 -0.50 -18.18
N GLN A 1040 11.79 -1.71 -18.71
CA GLN A 1040 10.66 -2.58 -19.07
C GLN A 1040 10.07 -3.29 -17.85
N GLY A 1041 10.72 -3.20 -16.69
CA GLY A 1041 10.37 -4.01 -15.53
C GLY A 1041 10.70 -5.49 -15.76
N ASN A 1042 11.81 -5.74 -16.46
CA ASN A 1042 12.33 -7.05 -16.83
C ASN A 1042 13.63 -7.37 -16.13
#